data_AF-A0A6N4SX51-F1
#
_entry.id   AF-A0A6N4SX51-F1
#
_cell.length_a   1.000
_cell.length_b   1.000
_cell.length_c   1.000
_cell.angle_alpha   90.00
_cell.angle_beta   90.00
_cell.angle_gamma   90.00
#
_symmetry.space_group_name_H-M   'P 1'
#
loop_
_entity.id
_entity.type
_entity.pdbx_description
1 polymer ?
#
loop_
_entity_poly.entity_id
_entity_poly.type
_entity_poly.pdbx_seq_one_letter_code
_entity_poly.pdbx_strand_id
1 'polypeptide(L)'
;MAFNSTKKKDDAQKILSNLSYVTEAKMNEEILIVVITEAEYSIVRKAMDALEAMSIESHSTLERGVLCGQRAVLCKIRDMGTKTLGSVGLALTSILKSVKPTYVVEIGICFSLKSELSIGDVAICKMSSDYEYQKIVNGVVKHRVRSLSAPDPLFAQLSHFARNYKADFSSKEGVYACGDKVVDDSVFKQKILQCVPDALAGDMESYTFALACTDFGVPWAVIKGVSDDGVNKADDDQIRAVTNAVKFFTDYLQLEPNRISSKLEINSSAQTIDYKDISREIFGKKDIVTENFEGSKTAYEAHFHPELGHAWVIIYLYKAQSVPEALRIFLKSSKNPKVRIEVCLVSRNLVLEQRLTAYKSMLTQAGYENVYINSIKQFIFDRIVKGKTSHTTLSNEEQYIDQTVYRNGGEAFTTKQYLMSFIEPVENSPNLMPINVILGEGGIGKTTLCRNFAQHYSKFEQKQEFLMLVTKHDILNAYSGNSINSITDLYREYRRNQSGADSINETNFELCLSCGSIVMMIDGIDEIEAALAGMFDMDRFIDSIKQLDSILHSCKVFLTSRSVGAERFQSLENVDILNLKGFTTDDVGKYLNKGDAKVAISINRIIHKIKPASGFVNPYLLSVLSQIFASDSGSDDMSESTARLDLTDPFEYVLARLLSREIEKQSLKISIDDYYDFLEYVVIDEENSTPLEEFIRYIDVMLGGASGKSQHTSVGSYLKCLLFSLNNDRVNISHEEFVNLIRIKAGINAFQIESQINSQDVGHLTKILGTDYNDITGVKGAIASALWKQQADVDSVNSMFKKYVSHFKNETSNFSLMQSRAIYGLHALAFEYNKIKDGTSAAALLKMLHGGPKISQLCVLGNFYKIDFSGLEFVDCEFSGYQRLLSCKADSITKFKKSSFTNCSAKSGESDFTSSMFDDDCTLDEGMHLAINHSADKKEGRIERIRSDLKRVLKAMRVGFSFGTFSQNRINQNVTLASGAKLETFLSQLCTANILIFDHKTSLYQVNPTVQDHAYVLCEEGHARGQIVSAIRELST
;
A
#
# COMPACT_ATOMS: atom_id res chain seq x y z
N MET A 1 40.93 -15.69 -36.74
CA MET A 1 39.72 -16.42 -36.25
C MET A 1 39.31 -16.06 -34.81
N ALA A 2 39.76 -14.93 -34.23
CA ALA A 2 39.45 -14.57 -32.83
C ALA A 2 38.40 -13.44 -32.66
N PHE A 3 37.85 -12.89 -33.75
CA PHE A 3 36.90 -11.75 -33.72
C PHE A 3 35.41 -12.16 -33.80
N ASN A 4 35.10 -13.44 -34.02
CA ASN A 4 33.72 -13.94 -34.15
C ASN A 4 33.17 -14.63 -32.88
N SER A 5 33.99 -14.83 -31.83
CA SER A 5 33.55 -15.48 -30.58
C SER A 5 33.07 -14.49 -29.51
N THR A 6 33.53 -13.23 -29.55
CA THR A 6 33.10 -12.16 -28.63
C THR A 6 31.70 -11.64 -28.98
N LYS A 7 31.39 -11.46 -30.27
CA LYS A 7 30.06 -11.00 -30.72
C LYS A 7 28.93 -11.99 -30.39
N LYS A 8 29.20 -13.30 -30.45
CA LYS A 8 28.24 -14.34 -30.05
C LYS A 8 28.05 -14.45 -28.53
N LYS A 9 29.04 -14.04 -27.72
CA LYS A 9 28.89 -13.95 -26.26
C LYS A 9 28.09 -12.72 -25.86
N ASP A 10 28.33 -11.58 -26.50
CA ASP A 10 27.55 -10.35 -26.24
C ASP A 10 26.09 -10.48 -26.69
N ASP A 11 25.81 -11.18 -27.80
CA ASP A 11 24.43 -11.45 -28.26
C ASP A 11 23.71 -12.48 -27.36
N ALA A 12 24.42 -13.49 -26.82
CA ALA A 12 23.84 -14.44 -25.86
C ALA A 12 23.58 -13.80 -24.49
N GLN A 13 24.43 -12.86 -24.07
CA GLN A 13 24.28 -12.10 -22.82
C GLN A 13 23.17 -11.05 -22.94
N LYS A 14 22.96 -10.46 -24.13
CA LYS A 14 21.78 -9.63 -24.48
C LYS A 14 20.45 -10.39 -24.54
N ILE A 15 20.49 -11.69 -24.89
CA ILE A 15 19.29 -12.54 -24.91
C ILE A 15 18.94 -13.01 -23.49
N LEU A 16 19.94 -13.30 -22.65
CA LEU A 16 19.74 -13.59 -21.22
C LEU A 16 19.30 -12.36 -20.41
N SER A 17 19.71 -11.15 -20.81
CA SER A 17 19.33 -9.89 -20.13
C SER A 17 17.90 -9.42 -20.42
N ASN A 18 17.28 -9.92 -21.47
CA ASN A 18 15.85 -9.65 -21.76
C ASN A 18 14.90 -10.59 -20.99
N LEU A 19 15.44 -11.59 -20.27
CA LEU A 19 14.67 -12.60 -19.52
C LEU A 19 14.55 -12.29 -18.01
N SER A 20 15.34 -11.34 -17.50
CA SER A 20 15.47 -10.98 -16.08
C SER A 20 14.45 -9.94 -15.59
N TYR A 21 13.77 -9.24 -16.50
CA TYR A 21 12.81 -8.15 -16.22
C TYR A 21 11.43 -8.58 -15.71
N VAL A 22 11.27 -9.84 -15.34
CA VAL A 22 9.93 -10.44 -15.17
C VAL A 22 9.59 -10.79 -13.71
N THR A 23 10.43 -10.38 -12.79
CA THR A 23 10.27 -10.53 -11.34
C THR A 23 9.44 -9.34 -10.82
N GLU A 24 8.15 -9.43 -10.53
CA GLU A 24 7.56 -10.28 -9.48
C GLU A 24 6.35 -11.13 -9.90
N ALA A 25 5.73 -10.85 -11.05
CA ALA A 25 4.61 -11.69 -11.52
C ALA A 25 5.07 -13.08 -11.99
N LYS A 26 6.32 -13.25 -12.47
CA LYS A 26 6.87 -14.57 -12.82
C LYS A 26 7.50 -15.34 -11.66
N MET A 27 7.59 -14.78 -10.45
CA MET A 27 8.13 -15.55 -9.32
C MET A 27 7.23 -16.73 -8.88
N ASN A 28 5.99 -16.81 -9.38
CA ASN A 28 4.99 -17.79 -8.95
C ASN A 28 4.64 -18.87 -9.99
N GLU A 29 5.33 -18.96 -11.14
CA GLU A 29 5.02 -20.01 -12.13
C GLU A 29 6.08 -21.12 -12.14
N GLU A 30 5.79 -22.20 -11.40
CA GLU A 30 6.66 -23.36 -11.25
C GLU A 30 5.92 -24.63 -11.71
N ILE A 31 6.54 -25.44 -12.59
CA ILE A 31 5.97 -26.74 -13.00
C ILE A 31 6.36 -27.78 -11.96
N LEU A 32 5.43 -28.65 -11.58
CA LEU A 32 5.77 -29.87 -10.84
C LEU A 32 5.88 -31.05 -11.80
N ILE A 33 7.04 -31.68 -11.88
CA ILE A 33 7.29 -32.89 -12.67
C ILE A 33 7.31 -34.09 -11.72
N VAL A 34 6.41 -35.04 -11.93
CA VAL A 34 6.27 -36.23 -11.08
C VAL A 34 6.83 -37.44 -11.83
N VAL A 35 7.72 -38.16 -11.17
CA VAL A 35 8.32 -39.42 -11.62
C VAL A 35 8.21 -40.47 -10.51
N ILE A 36 8.23 -41.75 -10.86
CA ILE A 36 8.02 -42.86 -9.92
C ILE A 36 9.28 -43.71 -9.77
N THR A 37 9.87 -44.16 -10.88
CA THR A 37 11.01 -45.10 -10.86
C THR A 37 12.37 -44.40 -10.87
N GLU A 38 13.44 -45.12 -10.51
CA GLU A 38 14.80 -44.59 -10.61
C GLU A 38 15.22 -44.27 -12.05
N ALA A 39 14.79 -45.10 -13.01
CA ALA A 39 15.04 -44.87 -14.42
C ALA A 39 14.43 -43.53 -14.84
N GLU A 40 13.16 -43.28 -14.48
CA GLU A 40 12.44 -42.04 -14.75
C GLU A 40 13.13 -40.83 -14.13
N TYR A 41 13.44 -40.91 -12.83
CA TYR A 41 14.11 -39.85 -12.11
C TYR A 41 15.47 -39.51 -12.71
N SER A 42 16.29 -40.52 -13.01
CA SER A 42 17.66 -40.30 -13.52
C SER A 42 17.69 -39.57 -14.87
N ILE A 43 16.71 -39.83 -15.74
CA ILE A 43 16.64 -39.21 -17.08
C ILE A 43 16.07 -37.79 -16.99
N VAL A 44 14.98 -37.57 -16.26
CA VAL A 44 14.44 -36.21 -16.05
C VAL A 44 15.45 -35.33 -15.34
N ARG A 45 16.15 -35.88 -14.33
CA ARG A 45 17.16 -35.15 -13.57
C ARG A 45 18.33 -34.69 -14.43
N LYS A 46 18.76 -35.48 -15.41
CA LYS A 46 19.81 -35.11 -16.38
C LYS A 46 19.38 -33.99 -17.33
N ALA A 47 18.08 -33.85 -17.59
CA ALA A 47 17.55 -32.78 -18.44
C ALA A 47 17.34 -31.46 -17.68
N MET A 48 17.41 -31.46 -16.33
CA MET A 48 17.14 -30.31 -15.47
C MET A 48 18.42 -29.76 -14.83
N ASP A 49 18.60 -28.44 -14.89
CA ASP A 49 19.67 -27.73 -14.17
C ASP A 49 19.22 -27.46 -12.73
N ALA A 50 19.89 -28.05 -11.73
CA ALA A 50 19.49 -27.84 -10.34
C ALA A 50 19.93 -26.48 -9.79
N LEU A 51 19.02 -25.83 -9.07
CA LEU A 51 19.26 -24.56 -8.39
C LEU A 51 19.40 -24.74 -6.88
N GLU A 52 18.77 -25.77 -6.31
CA GLU A 52 18.75 -26.03 -4.87
C GLU A 52 19.15 -27.47 -4.55
N ALA A 53 19.54 -27.70 -3.30
CA ALA A 53 19.84 -29.03 -2.81
C ALA A 53 18.56 -29.89 -2.73
N MET A 54 18.74 -31.20 -2.95
CA MET A 54 17.68 -32.20 -2.79
C MET A 54 17.07 -32.14 -1.38
N SER A 55 15.75 -32.15 -1.30
CA SER A 55 14.98 -32.20 -0.06
C SER A 55 14.05 -33.43 -0.03
N ILE A 56 13.61 -33.82 1.18
CA ILE A 56 12.67 -34.92 1.37
C ILE A 56 11.40 -34.35 2.02
N GLU A 57 10.26 -34.56 1.38
CA GLU A 57 8.95 -34.14 1.87
C GLU A 57 7.92 -35.24 1.62
N SER A 58 7.08 -35.56 2.61
CA SER A 58 5.99 -36.54 2.46
C SER A 58 6.44 -37.88 1.87
N HIS A 59 7.58 -38.38 2.34
CA HIS A 59 8.25 -39.60 1.87
C HIS A 59 8.74 -39.58 0.41
N SER A 60 8.71 -38.43 -0.26
CA SER A 60 9.16 -38.24 -1.64
C SER A 60 10.40 -37.33 -1.71
N THR A 61 11.16 -37.45 -2.78
CA THR A 61 12.34 -36.59 -3.03
C THR A 61 11.93 -35.42 -3.90
N LEU A 62 12.28 -34.19 -3.50
CA LEU A 62 12.03 -32.96 -4.25
C LEU A 62 13.34 -32.26 -4.58
N GLU A 63 13.44 -31.78 -5.81
CA GLU A 63 14.60 -31.03 -6.29
C GLU A 63 14.15 -29.88 -7.19
N ARG A 64 14.56 -28.65 -6.85
CA ARG A 64 14.18 -27.45 -7.59
C ARG A 64 15.27 -27.07 -8.58
N GLY A 65 14.84 -26.71 -9.79
CA GLY A 65 15.75 -26.41 -10.88
C GLY A 65 15.07 -25.68 -12.03
N VAL A 66 15.75 -25.73 -13.17
CA VAL A 66 15.30 -25.16 -14.44
C VAL A 66 15.30 -26.25 -15.49
N LEU A 67 14.17 -26.43 -16.17
CA LEU A 67 14.03 -27.29 -17.34
C LEU A 67 13.69 -26.43 -18.56
N CYS A 68 14.57 -26.41 -19.56
CA CYS A 68 14.40 -25.62 -20.79
C CYS A 68 14.06 -24.13 -20.55
N GLY A 69 14.65 -23.50 -19.52
CA GLY A 69 14.43 -22.09 -19.18
C GLY A 69 13.21 -21.83 -18.29
N GLN A 70 12.46 -22.86 -17.89
CA GLN A 70 11.30 -22.75 -16.99
C GLN A 70 11.61 -23.33 -15.61
N ARG A 71 11.15 -22.66 -14.53
CA ARG A 71 11.27 -23.17 -13.16
C ARG A 71 10.49 -24.46 -13.01
N ALA A 72 11.14 -25.49 -12.49
CA ALA A 72 10.56 -26.80 -12.28
C ALA A 72 10.94 -27.38 -10.91
N VAL A 73 10.00 -28.08 -10.29
CA VAL A 73 10.27 -28.99 -9.17
C VAL A 73 10.17 -30.42 -9.69
N LEU A 74 11.27 -31.15 -9.62
CA LEU A 74 11.28 -32.59 -9.86
C LEU A 74 10.90 -33.29 -8.56
N CYS A 75 9.77 -34.00 -8.58
CA CYS A 75 9.27 -34.81 -7.49
C CYS A 75 9.35 -36.29 -7.85
N LYS A 76 10.10 -37.04 -7.07
CA LYS A 76 10.15 -38.50 -7.17
C LYS A 76 9.34 -39.14 -6.06
N ILE A 77 8.27 -39.82 -6.46
CA ILE A 77 7.43 -40.65 -5.59
C ILE A 77 8.22 -41.90 -5.20
N ARG A 78 8.08 -42.33 -3.94
CA ARG A 78 8.90 -43.41 -3.38
C ARG A 78 8.41 -44.80 -3.74
N ASP A 79 7.09 -45.01 -3.73
CA ASP A 79 6.49 -46.32 -3.94
C ASP A 79 5.65 -46.32 -5.24
N MET A 80 5.78 -47.40 -6.02
CA MET A 80 4.92 -47.65 -7.20
C MET A 80 3.47 -47.99 -6.78
N GLY A 81 2.52 -47.72 -7.68
CA GLY A 81 1.09 -47.95 -7.48
C GLY A 81 0.41 -46.84 -6.68
N THR A 82 -0.76 -47.15 -6.10
CA THR A 82 -1.67 -46.13 -5.55
C THR A 82 -2.05 -46.31 -4.07
N LYS A 83 -1.61 -47.40 -3.42
CA LYS A 83 -2.17 -47.85 -2.12
C LYS A 83 -1.25 -47.75 -0.90
N THR A 84 -0.01 -47.27 -1.04
CA THR A 84 0.94 -47.16 0.08
C THR A 84 1.09 -45.72 0.58
N LEU A 85 1.70 -45.53 1.74
CA LEU A 85 1.97 -44.19 2.30
C LEU A 85 2.92 -43.35 1.42
N GLY A 86 3.85 -44.00 0.71
CA GLY A 86 4.78 -43.35 -0.22
C GLY A 86 4.32 -43.33 -1.68
N SER A 87 3.07 -43.74 -1.95
CA SER A 87 2.49 -43.77 -3.30
C SER A 87 1.92 -42.41 -3.71
N VAL A 88 1.60 -42.26 -5.00
CA VAL A 88 1.19 -40.99 -5.60
C VAL A 88 -0.01 -40.35 -4.90
N GLY A 89 -0.97 -41.13 -4.37
CA GLY A 89 -2.19 -40.58 -3.77
C GLY A 89 -1.95 -39.68 -2.55
N LEU A 90 -1.14 -40.14 -1.58
CA LEU A 90 -0.87 -39.39 -0.35
C LEU A 90 0.30 -38.41 -0.50
N ALA A 91 1.36 -38.84 -1.18
CA ALA A 91 2.54 -38.01 -1.38
C ALA A 91 2.21 -36.76 -2.20
N LEU A 92 1.53 -36.92 -3.34
CA LEU A 92 1.25 -35.81 -4.26
C LEU A 92 0.30 -34.78 -3.63
N THR A 93 -0.74 -35.21 -2.91
CA THR A 93 -1.68 -34.28 -2.26
C THR A 93 -1.01 -33.39 -1.21
N SER A 94 0.04 -33.87 -0.55
CA SER A 94 0.82 -33.09 0.40
C SER A 94 1.77 -32.12 -0.33
N ILE A 95 2.41 -32.60 -1.39
CA ILE A 95 3.33 -31.81 -2.23
C ILE A 95 2.59 -30.69 -2.98
N LEU A 96 1.36 -30.92 -3.44
CA LEU A 96 0.55 -29.88 -4.08
C LEU A 96 0.22 -28.72 -3.14
N LYS A 97 0.06 -29.00 -1.83
CA LYS A 97 -0.16 -27.95 -0.81
C LYS A 97 1.07 -27.07 -0.61
N SER A 98 2.26 -27.66 -0.63
CA SER A 98 3.52 -26.95 -0.37
C SER A 98 4.07 -26.26 -1.61
N VAL A 99 4.11 -26.95 -2.74
CA VAL A 99 4.70 -26.45 -3.99
C VAL A 99 3.78 -25.47 -4.72
N LYS A 100 2.45 -25.69 -4.69
CA LYS A 100 1.44 -24.88 -5.41
C LYS A 100 1.80 -24.61 -6.89
N PRO A 101 2.04 -25.67 -7.69
CA PRO A 101 2.54 -25.51 -9.06
C PRO A 101 1.48 -24.94 -10.02
N THR A 102 1.95 -24.36 -11.13
CA THR A 102 1.07 -23.85 -12.20
C THR A 102 0.33 -24.98 -12.92
N TYR A 103 1.04 -26.08 -13.16
CA TYR A 103 0.50 -27.35 -13.64
C TYR A 103 1.45 -28.49 -13.25
N VAL A 104 0.95 -29.71 -13.33
CA VAL A 104 1.68 -30.94 -12.95
C VAL A 104 1.83 -31.84 -14.17
N VAL A 105 3.01 -32.41 -14.39
CA VAL A 105 3.22 -33.39 -15.46
C VAL A 105 3.80 -34.66 -14.88
N GLU A 106 3.10 -35.77 -15.09
CA GLU A 106 3.65 -37.10 -14.83
C GLU A 106 4.43 -37.57 -16.05
N ILE A 107 5.71 -37.86 -15.87
CA ILE A 107 6.58 -38.40 -16.91
C ILE A 107 7.04 -39.79 -16.49
N GLY A 108 6.81 -40.78 -17.36
CA GLY A 108 7.18 -42.15 -17.00
C GLY A 108 7.11 -43.17 -18.13
N ILE A 109 7.00 -44.44 -17.74
CA ILE A 109 6.80 -45.57 -18.66
C ILE A 109 5.40 -46.16 -18.58
N CYS A 110 4.94 -46.72 -19.70
CA CYS A 110 3.66 -47.42 -19.82
C CYS A 110 3.81 -48.65 -20.73
N PHE A 111 2.81 -49.52 -20.71
CA PHE A 111 2.74 -50.67 -21.62
C PHE A 111 1.64 -50.45 -22.67
N SER A 112 1.85 -51.00 -23.88
CA SER A 112 0.90 -50.84 -24.97
C SER A 112 -0.27 -51.82 -24.85
N LEU A 113 -1.50 -51.32 -25.00
CA LEU A 113 -2.71 -52.15 -25.02
C LEU A 113 -3.17 -52.49 -26.44
N LYS A 114 -2.83 -51.66 -27.43
CA LYS A 114 -3.20 -51.82 -28.84
C LYS A 114 -1.98 -51.83 -29.74
N SER A 115 -2.06 -52.56 -30.85
CA SER A 115 -0.98 -52.65 -31.86
C SER A 115 -0.64 -51.32 -32.53
N GLU A 116 -1.52 -50.33 -32.41
CA GLU A 116 -1.27 -48.99 -32.89
C GLU A 116 -0.18 -48.27 -32.09
N LEU A 117 0.14 -48.69 -30.87
CA LEU A 117 1.15 -48.06 -30.02
C LEU A 117 2.37 -48.99 -29.87
N SER A 118 3.52 -48.63 -30.46
CA SER A 118 4.71 -49.49 -30.50
C SER A 118 5.69 -49.19 -29.35
N ILE A 119 6.57 -50.14 -29.02
CA ILE A 119 7.63 -49.93 -28.02
C ILE A 119 8.54 -48.77 -28.46
N GLY A 120 8.77 -47.84 -27.54
CA GLY A 120 9.49 -46.59 -27.76
C GLY A 120 8.62 -45.41 -28.24
N ASP A 121 7.36 -45.62 -28.62
CA ASP A 121 6.44 -44.50 -28.88
C ASP A 121 6.09 -43.75 -27.59
N VAL A 122 5.60 -42.52 -27.73
CA VAL A 122 5.12 -41.69 -26.61
C VAL A 122 3.60 -41.64 -26.62
N ALA A 123 2.99 -41.98 -25.50
CA ALA A 123 1.56 -41.84 -25.28
C ALA A 123 1.26 -40.61 -24.41
N ILE A 124 0.21 -39.88 -24.80
CA ILE A 124 -0.29 -38.68 -24.13
C ILE A 124 -1.69 -38.98 -23.64
N CYS A 125 -1.90 -38.89 -22.33
CA CYS A 125 -3.17 -39.23 -21.73
C CYS A 125 -4.22 -38.17 -22.05
N LYS A 126 -5.26 -38.58 -22.79
CA LYS A 126 -6.50 -37.81 -22.97
C LYS A 126 -7.47 -38.04 -21.81
N MET A 127 -7.49 -39.27 -21.30
CA MET A 127 -8.36 -39.70 -20.22
C MET A 127 -7.73 -40.89 -19.52
N SER A 128 -7.62 -40.85 -18.19
CA SER A 128 -7.18 -42.01 -17.41
C SER A 128 -8.38 -42.71 -16.77
N SER A 129 -8.41 -44.04 -16.82
CA SER A 129 -9.53 -44.87 -16.37
C SER A 129 -9.07 -45.95 -15.41
N ASP A 130 -9.64 -45.98 -14.21
CA ASP A 130 -9.39 -47.00 -13.19
C ASP A 130 -10.12 -48.32 -13.53
N TYR A 131 -9.36 -49.40 -13.74
CA TYR A 131 -9.92 -50.74 -14.01
C TYR A 131 -10.06 -51.62 -12.75
N GLU A 132 -9.59 -51.16 -11.58
CA GLU A 132 -9.59 -51.92 -10.33
C GLU A 132 -10.95 -51.96 -9.65
N TYR A 133 -11.78 -50.91 -9.80
CA TYR A 133 -13.06 -50.83 -9.10
C TYR A 133 -14.12 -51.75 -9.73
N GLN A 134 -14.54 -52.79 -9.00
CA GLN A 134 -15.41 -53.87 -9.52
C GLN A 134 -16.46 -54.31 -8.49
N LYS A 135 -17.62 -54.78 -8.95
CA LYS A 135 -18.65 -55.45 -8.15
C LYS A 135 -18.73 -56.91 -8.53
N ILE A 136 -18.47 -57.81 -7.58
CA ILE A 136 -18.59 -59.25 -7.77
C ILE A 136 -19.96 -59.72 -7.25
N VAL A 137 -20.75 -60.39 -8.10
CA VAL A 137 -22.03 -61.00 -7.70
C VAL A 137 -22.08 -62.41 -8.27
N ASN A 138 -22.16 -63.42 -7.41
CA ASN A 138 -22.22 -64.84 -7.80
C ASN A 138 -21.10 -65.25 -8.78
N GLY A 139 -19.88 -64.77 -8.58
CA GLY A 139 -18.73 -65.03 -9.46
C GLY A 139 -18.70 -64.20 -10.75
N VAL A 140 -19.73 -63.42 -11.06
CA VAL A 140 -19.74 -62.49 -12.19
C VAL A 140 -19.13 -61.15 -11.79
N VAL A 141 -18.06 -60.76 -12.48
CA VAL A 141 -17.40 -59.46 -12.31
C VAL A 141 -18.15 -58.41 -13.12
N LYS A 142 -18.64 -57.36 -12.45
CA LYS A 142 -19.16 -56.14 -13.07
C LYS A 142 -18.18 -55.00 -12.84
N HIS A 143 -17.50 -54.58 -13.90
CA HIS A 143 -16.57 -53.45 -13.84
C HIS A 143 -17.31 -52.13 -13.53
N ARG A 144 -16.71 -51.29 -12.70
CA ARG A 144 -17.21 -49.97 -12.31
C ARG A 144 -16.14 -48.92 -12.61
N VAL A 145 -15.74 -48.87 -13.88
CA VAL A 145 -14.70 -47.96 -14.37
C VAL A 145 -15.03 -46.53 -13.97
N ARG A 146 -14.02 -45.83 -13.48
CA ARG A 146 -14.06 -44.39 -13.26
C ARG A 146 -13.01 -43.75 -14.15
N SER A 147 -13.34 -42.61 -14.72
CA SER A 147 -12.45 -41.94 -15.68
C SER A 147 -12.32 -40.46 -15.37
N LEU A 148 -11.13 -39.92 -15.63
CA LEU A 148 -10.82 -38.50 -15.53
C LEU A 148 -10.19 -38.02 -16.83
N SER A 149 -10.78 -37.00 -17.45
CA SER A 149 -10.26 -36.37 -18.66
C SER A 149 -9.16 -35.36 -18.33
N ALA A 150 -8.13 -35.32 -19.17
CA ALA A 150 -7.09 -34.31 -19.06
C ALA A 150 -7.67 -32.90 -19.30
N PRO A 151 -7.25 -31.87 -18.54
CA PRO A 151 -7.80 -30.52 -18.66
C PRO A 151 -7.56 -29.89 -20.05
N ASP A 152 -8.63 -29.36 -20.65
CA ASP A 152 -8.63 -28.87 -22.05
C ASP A 152 -7.50 -27.90 -22.41
N PRO A 153 -7.13 -26.87 -21.61
CA PRO A 153 -6.09 -25.92 -22.03
C PRO A 153 -4.70 -26.54 -22.18
N LEU A 154 -4.33 -27.47 -21.31
CA LEU A 154 -3.04 -28.16 -21.33
C LEU A 154 -3.06 -29.31 -22.35
N PHE A 155 -4.12 -30.12 -22.35
CA PHE A 155 -4.25 -31.24 -23.26
C PHE A 155 -4.36 -30.79 -24.73
N ALA A 156 -5.12 -29.73 -25.04
CA ALA A 156 -5.24 -29.24 -26.42
C ALA A 156 -3.90 -28.75 -26.99
N GLN A 157 -3.04 -28.16 -26.16
CA GLN A 157 -1.70 -27.72 -26.57
C GLN A 157 -0.77 -28.91 -26.83
N LEU A 158 -0.72 -29.87 -25.90
CA LEU A 158 0.04 -31.11 -26.08
C LEU A 158 -0.44 -31.90 -27.29
N SER A 159 -1.76 -31.98 -27.50
CA SER A 159 -2.38 -32.64 -28.65
C SER A 159 -2.01 -31.94 -29.97
N HIS A 160 -2.07 -30.60 -30.01
CA HIS A 160 -1.66 -29.83 -31.17
C HIS A 160 -0.17 -30.02 -31.49
N PHE A 161 0.67 -30.02 -30.45
CA PHE A 161 2.10 -30.28 -30.58
C PHE A 161 2.36 -31.69 -31.11
N ALA A 162 1.75 -32.71 -30.50
CA ALA A 162 1.90 -34.12 -30.87
C ALA A 162 1.56 -34.40 -32.33
N ARG A 163 0.48 -33.80 -32.85
CA ARG A 163 0.07 -33.97 -34.26
C ARG A 163 1.09 -33.46 -35.26
N ASN A 164 1.89 -32.47 -34.88
CA ASN A 164 2.89 -31.83 -35.74
C ASN A 164 4.33 -32.24 -35.39
N TYR A 165 4.52 -32.98 -34.31
CA TYR A 165 5.82 -33.37 -33.79
C TYR A 165 6.43 -34.48 -34.66
N LYS A 166 7.69 -34.30 -35.04
CA LYS A 166 8.46 -35.27 -35.84
C LYS A 166 9.74 -35.64 -35.10
N ALA A 167 9.87 -36.91 -34.76
CA ALA A 167 11.06 -37.50 -34.14
C ALA A 167 11.22 -38.95 -34.65
N ASP A 168 12.23 -39.64 -34.14
CA ASP A 168 12.49 -41.06 -34.43
C ASP A 168 11.48 -42.02 -33.76
N PHE A 169 10.44 -41.47 -33.13
CA PHE A 169 9.33 -42.17 -32.48
C PHE A 169 8.01 -41.46 -32.76
N SER A 170 6.90 -42.19 -32.69
CA SER A 170 5.56 -41.60 -32.84
C SER A 170 5.05 -41.08 -31.50
N SER A 171 4.19 -40.05 -31.54
CA SER A 171 3.42 -39.61 -30.38
C SER A 171 1.92 -39.81 -30.62
N LYS A 172 1.20 -40.37 -29.66
CA LYS A 172 -0.23 -40.70 -29.79
C LYS A 172 -1.03 -40.26 -28.56
N GLU A 173 -2.19 -39.66 -28.79
CA GLU A 173 -3.15 -39.35 -27.73
C GLU A 173 -4.12 -40.50 -27.51
N GLY A 174 -4.46 -40.82 -26.26
CA GLY A 174 -5.34 -41.97 -25.99
C GLY A 174 -5.81 -42.09 -24.56
N VAL A 175 -6.66 -43.11 -24.34
CA VAL A 175 -7.15 -43.48 -23.00
C VAL A 175 -6.12 -44.35 -22.29
N TYR A 176 -5.83 -44.04 -21.04
CA TYR A 176 -5.00 -44.86 -20.16
C TYR A 176 -5.87 -45.77 -19.29
N ALA A 177 -5.49 -47.03 -19.16
CA ALA A 177 -6.06 -47.95 -18.18
C ALA A 177 -5.10 -48.10 -16.98
N CYS A 178 -5.52 -47.61 -15.82
CA CYS A 178 -4.70 -47.54 -14.62
C CYS A 178 -5.12 -48.59 -13.58
N GLY A 179 -4.16 -49.27 -12.96
CA GLY A 179 -4.39 -50.18 -11.84
C GLY A 179 -3.09 -50.70 -11.22
N ASP A 180 -3.14 -51.28 -10.01
CA ASP A 180 -1.95 -51.56 -9.19
C ASP A 180 -1.18 -52.84 -9.58
N LYS A 181 -1.42 -53.39 -10.77
CA LYS A 181 -0.77 -54.63 -11.24
C LYS A 181 0.25 -54.34 -12.30
N VAL A 182 1.43 -54.92 -12.15
CA VAL A 182 2.36 -55.10 -13.28
C VAL A 182 1.78 -56.16 -14.20
N VAL A 183 1.46 -55.78 -15.43
CA VAL A 183 0.81 -56.65 -16.41
C VAL A 183 1.88 -57.33 -17.26
N ASP A 184 1.92 -58.66 -17.21
CA ASP A 184 2.77 -59.52 -18.04
C ASP A 184 1.99 -60.80 -18.37
N ASP A 185 0.78 -60.62 -18.90
CA ASP A 185 -0.18 -61.70 -19.14
C ASP A 185 -1.16 -61.30 -20.25
N SER A 186 -1.13 -62.03 -21.37
CA SER A 186 -1.99 -61.77 -22.53
C SER A 186 -3.48 -61.90 -22.22
N VAL A 187 -3.89 -62.82 -21.35
CA VAL A 187 -5.29 -63.01 -20.95
C VAL A 187 -5.75 -61.85 -20.07
N PHE A 188 -4.91 -61.41 -19.14
CA PHE A 188 -5.20 -60.26 -18.29
C PHE A 188 -5.23 -58.96 -19.08
N LYS A 189 -4.31 -58.77 -20.04
CA LYS A 189 -4.34 -57.66 -21.00
C LYS A 189 -5.67 -57.58 -21.74
N GLN A 190 -6.20 -58.73 -22.21
CA GLN A 190 -7.52 -58.78 -22.84
C GLN A 190 -8.65 -58.45 -21.88
N LYS A 191 -8.56 -58.83 -20.60
CA LYS A 191 -9.54 -58.42 -19.58
C LYS A 191 -9.53 -56.90 -19.33
N ILE A 192 -8.36 -56.26 -19.35
CA ILE A 192 -8.25 -54.80 -19.27
C ILE A 192 -8.96 -54.15 -20.45
N LEU A 193 -8.75 -54.65 -21.68
CA LEU A 193 -9.43 -54.16 -22.88
C LEU A 193 -10.94 -54.41 -22.86
N GLN A 194 -11.42 -55.50 -22.25
CA GLN A 194 -12.86 -55.69 -22.05
C GLN A 194 -13.45 -54.69 -21.06
N CYS A 195 -12.66 -54.29 -20.05
CA CYS A 195 -13.04 -53.31 -19.04
C CYS A 195 -13.02 -51.87 -19.59
N VAL A 196 -11.96 -51.52 -20.32
CA VAL A 196 -11.73 -50.19 -20.92
C VAL A 196 -11.39 -50.37 -22.42
N PRO A 197 -12.40 -50.52 -23.29
CA PRO A 197 -12.20 -50.85 -24.72
C PRO A 197 -11.37 -49.83 -25.51
N ASP A 198 -11.42 -48.57 -25.09
CA ASP A 198 -10.71 -47.48 -25.76
C ASP A 198 -9.27 -47.30 -25.27
N ALA A 199 -8.84 -48.08 -24.26
CA ALA A 199 -7.50 -47.96 -23.69
C ALA A 199 -6.41 -48.23 -24.73
N LEU A 200 -5.52 -47.23 -24.89
CA LEU A 200 -4.36 -47.27 -25.77
C LEU A 200 -3.12 -47.75 -25.02
N ALA A 201 -2.96 -47.30 -23.78
CA ALA A 201 -1.82 -47.60 -22.90
C ALA A 201 -2.32 -47.98 -21.50
N GLY A 202 -1.51 -48.71 -20.75
CA GLY A 202 -1.77 -49.02 -19.34
C GLY A 202 -0.60 -48.64 -18.44
N ASP A 203 -0.92 -48.32 -17.19
CA ASP A 203 0.05 -47.95 -16.15
C ASP A 203 -0.48 -48.19 -14.73
N MET A 204 0.27 -47.76 -13.71
CA MET A 204 -0.04 -48.00 -12.30
C MET A 204 -0.44 -46.75 -11.50
N GLU A 205 -0.30 -45.54 -12.04
CA GLU A 205 -0.42 -44.29 -11.25
C GLU A 205 -1.36 -43.23 -11.86
N SER A 206 -1.55 -43.20 -13.19
CA SER A 206 -2.13 -42.06 -13.90
C SER A 206 -3.51 -41.62 -13.41
N TYR A 207 -4.36 -42.56 -12.98
CA TYR A 207 -5.71 -42.22 -12.50
C TYR A 207 -5.67 -41.52 -11.13
N THR A 208 -4.86 -42.03 -10.20
CA THR A 208 -4.73 -41.46 -8.85
C THR A 208 -3.95 -40.14 -8.90
N PHE A 209 -2.95 -40.03 -9.78
CA PHE A 209 -2.28 -38.78 -10.11
C PHE A 209 -3.30 -37.72 -10.60
N ALA A 210 -4.11 -38.07 -11.60
CA ALA A 210 -5.13 -37.19 -12.14
C ALA A 210 -6.17 -36.79 -11.08
N LEU A 211 -6.57 -37.73 -10.22
CA LEU A 211 -7.53 -37.49 -9.14
C LEU A 211 -6.99 -36.45 -8.14
N ALA A 212 -5.74 -36.61 -7.69
CA ALA A 212 -5.10 -35.67 -6.77
C ALA A 212 -4.98 -34.26 -7.38
N CYS A 213 -4.54 -34.13 -8.63
CA CYS A 213 -4.45 -32.83 -9.30
C CYS A 213 -5.82 -32.17 -9.49
N THR A 214 -6.84 -32.96 -9.84
CA THR A 214 -8.21 -32.47 -10.06
C THR A 214 -8.85 -31.97 -8.76
N ASP A 215 -8.65 -32.68 -7.64
CA ASP A 215 -9.14 -32.26 -6.31
C ASP A 215 -8.56 -30.90 -5.89
N PHE A 216 -7.31 -30.62 -6.26
CA PHE A 216 -6.62 -29.35 -6.00
C PHE A 216 -6.89 -28.26 -7.04
N GLY A 217 -7.64 -28.55 -8.11
CA GLY A 217 -7.90 -27.60 -9.20
C GLY A 217 -6.65 -27.22 -10.00
N VAL A 218 -5.60 -28.06 -10.00
CA VAL A 218 -4.35 -27.81 -10.72
C VAL A 218 -4.37 -28.54 -12.06
N PRO A 219 -4.10 -27.86 -13.20
CA PRO A 219 -4.01 -28.52 -14.50
C PRO A 219 -2.95 -29.64 -14.50
N TRP A 220 -3.22 -30.75 -15.19
CA TRP A 220 -2.32 -31.90 -15.21
C TRP A 220 -2.16 -32.53 -16.60
N ALA A 221 -1.03 -33.20 -16.82
CA ALA A 221 -0.78 -34.04 -17.99
C ALA A 221 -0.05 -35.31 -17.60
N VAL A 222 -0.28 -36.40 -18.34
CA VAL A 222 0.46 -37.65 -18.22
C VAL A 222 1.08 -37.96 -19.58
N ILE A 223 2.40 -38.05 -19.62
CA ILE A 223 3.21 -38.28 -20.83
C ILE A 223 4.13 -39.46 -20.55
N LYS A 224 3.86 -40.61 -21.17
CA LYS A 224 4.66 -41.82 -20.90
C LYS A 224 5.18 -42.45 -22.18
N GLY A 225 6.42 -42.95 -22.12
CA GLY A 225 7.00 -43.76 -23.18
C GLY A 225 6.58 -45.22 -23.05
N VAL A 226 6.48 -45.93 -24.16
CA VAL A 226 6.08 -47.35 -24.16
C VAL A 226 7.31 -48.23 -23.92
N SER A 227 7.37 -48.92 -22.78
CA SER A 227 8.47 -49.83 -22.43
C SER A 227 8.24 -51.26 -22.90
N ASP A 228 7.00 -51.72 -22.92
CA ASP A 228 6.65 -53.12 -23.19
C ASP A 228 5.21 -53.27 -23.73
N ASP A 229 4.82 -54.50 -24.05
CA ASP A 229 3.50 -54.86 -24.59
C ASP A 229 2.57 -55.52 -23.56
N GLY A 230 2.96 -55.60 -22.28
CA GLY A 230 2.21 -56.28 -21.23
C GLY A 230 2.07 -57.80 -21.36
N VAL A 231 2.88 -58.46 -22.20
CA VAL A 231 2.89 -59.93 -22.40
C VAL A 231 4.31 -60.50 -22.40
N ASN A 232 5.31 -59.71 -22.79
CA ASN A 232 6.72 -60.09 -22.82
C ASN A 232 7.57 -59.02 -22.13
N LYS A 233 7.35 -58.80 -20.83
CA LYS A 233 8.02 -57.73 -20.11
C LYS A 233 9.54 -57.95 -20.02
N ALA A 234 10.30 -57.00 -20.54
CA ALA A 234 11.75 -56.88 -20.36
C ALA A 234 12.11 -55.45 -19.94
N ASP A 235 13.22 -55.29 -19.22
CA ASP A 235 13.63 -53.98 -18.69
C ASP A 235 14.47 -53.16 -19.68
N ASP A 236 14.88 -53.76 -20.82
CA ASP A 236 15.83 -53.18 -21.78
C ASP A 236 15.34 -51.88 -22.42
N ASP A 237 14.03 -51.73 -22.64
CA ASP A 237 13.44 -50.58 -23.32
C ASP A 237 12.96 -49.46 -22.37
N GLN A 238 13.03 -49.64 -21.04
CA GLN A 238 12.56 -48.63 -20.08
C GLN A 238 13.32 -47.29 -20.24
N ILE A 239 14.65 -47.35 -20.35
CA ILE A 239 15.47 -46.14 -20.52
C ILE A 239 15.16 -45.43 -21.83
N ARG A 240 14.98 -46.18 -22.92
CA ARG A 240 14.61 -45.64 -24.23
C ARG A 240 13.23 -44.97 -24.18
N ALA A 241 12.26 -45.64 -23.57
CA ALA A 241 10.89 -45.14 -23.42
C ALA A 241 10.85 -43.82 -22.64
N VAL A 242 11.47 -43.75 -21.45
CA VAL A 242 11.54 -42.51 -20.66
C VAL A 242 12.29 -41.42 -21.43
N THR A 243 13.41 -41.75 -22.09
CA THR A 243 14.19 -40.78 -22.86
C THR A 243 13.35 -40.13 -23.95
N ASN A 244 12.52 -40.91 -24.64
CA ASN A 244 11.61 -40.38 -25.67
C ASN A 244 10.51 -39.49 -25.06
N ALA A 245 9.93 -39.88 -23.92
CA ALA A 245 8.93 -39.08 -23.22
C ALA A 245 9.49 -37.74 -22.72
N VAL A 246 10.69 -37.76 -22.12
CA VAL A 246 11.41 -36.56 -21.69
C VAL A 246 11.74 -35.68 -22.88
N LYS A 247 12.27 -36.26 -23.97
CA LYS A 247 12.57 -35.52 -25.19
C LYS A 247 11.32 -34.82 -25.75
N PHE A 248 10.21 -35.54 -25.85
CA PHE A 248 8.94 -34.97 -26.30
C PHE A 248 8.53 -33.77 -25.45
N PHE A 249 8.61 -33.90 -24.12
CA PHE A 249 8.23 -32.84 -23.21
C PHE A 249 9.21 -31.65 -23.25
N THR A 250 10.52 -31.87 -23.33
CA THR A 250 11.51 -30.79 -23.45
C THR A 250 11.36 -30.04 -24.76
N ASP A 251 11.11 -30.74 -25.87
CA ASP A 251 10.86 -30.10 -27.17
C ASP A 251 9.56 -29.29 -27.16
N TYR A 252 8.53 -29.79 -26.48
CA TYR A 252 7.29 -29.05 -26.23
C TYR A 252 7.56 -27.74 -25.46
N LEU A 253 8.32 -27.81 -24.36
CA LEU A 253 8.66 -26.64 -23.55
C LEU A 253 9.49 -25.61 -24.33
N GLN A 254 10.41 -26.04 -25.19
CA GLN A 254 11.23 -25.14 -26.01
C GLN A 254 10.42 -24.38 -27.07
N LEU A 255 9.37 -25.00 -27.63
CA LEU A 255 8.56 -24.42 -28.70
C LEU A 255 7.39 -23.57 -28.18
N GLU A 256 6.89 -23.85 -26.97
CA GLU A 256 5.75 -23.13 -26.35
C GLU A 256 6.02 -22.73 -24.87
N PRO A 257 7.06 -21.92 -24.58
CA PRO A 257 7.60 -21.76 -23.23
C PRO A 257 6.72 -21.04 -22.18
N ASN A 258 5.50 -20.57 -22.50
CA ASN A 258 4.71 -19.71 -21.57
C ASN A 258 3.17 -19.75 -21.76
N ARG A 259 2.51 -20.92 -21.84
CA ARG A 259 1.06 -20.95 -22.21
C ARG A 259 0.05 -21.58 -21.28
N ILE A 260 0.43 -22.09 -20.11
CA ILE A 260 -0.55 -22.71 -19.20
C ILE A 260 -0.48 -22.00 -17.86
N SER A 261 -1.05 -20.81 -17.83
CA SER A 261 -1.49 -20.18 -16.60
C SER A 261 -2.98 -20.53 -16.46
N SER A 262 -3.39 -21.16 -15.36
CA SER A 262 -4.81 -21.33 -15.00
C SER A 262 -5.50 -19.99 -14.67
N LYS A 263 -4.72 -18.90 -14.67
CA LYS A 263 -5.21 -17.52 -14.51
C LYS A 263 -5.75 -17.01 -15.84
N LEU A 264 -6.87 -16.28 -15.77
CA LEU A 264 -7.38 -15.50 -16.89
C LEU A 264 -6.24 -14.59 -17.41
N GLU A 265 -5.99 -14.59 -18.73
CA GLU A 265 -5.04 -13.70 -19.40
C GLU A 265 -5.31 -12.22 -19.09
N ILE A 266 -6.59 -11.88 -18.88
CA ILE A 266 -7.05 -10.61 -18.33
C ILE A 266 -8.01 -10.90 -17.19
N ASN A 267 -7.68 -10.43 -15.99
CA ASN A 267 -8.56 -10.47 -14.82
C ASN A 267 -8.54 -9.13 -14.13
N SER A 268 -9.50 -8.28 -14.45
CA SER A 268 -9.70 -7.04 -13.72
C SER A 268 -11.08 -7.05 -13.06
N SER A 269 -11.12 -6.78 -11.76
CA SER A 269 -12.34 -6.53 -10.99
C SER A 269 -12.90 -5.12 -11.25
N ALA A 270 -12.57 -4.51 -12.39
CA ALA A 270 -12.83 -3.11 -12.75
C ALA A 270 -14.31 -2.79 -13.02
N GLN A 271 -15.21 -3.24 -12.16
CA GLN A 271 -16.60 -2.74 -12.10
C GLN A 271 -16.68 -1.25 -11.69
N THR A 272 -15.54 -0.63 -11.32
CA THR A 272 -15.42 0.77 -10.88
C THR A 272 -14.94 1.75 -11.97
N ILE A 273 -14.53 1.30 -13.16
CA ILE A 273 -14.06 2.22 -14.21
C ILE A 273 -15.24 2.65 -15.09
N ASP A 274 -15.52 3.96 -15.18
CA ASP A 274 -16.50 4.50 -16.12
C ASP A 274 -15.91 4.59 -17.53
N TYR A 275 -16.02 3.50 -18.28
CA TYR A 275 -15.55 3.44 -19.67
C TYR A 275 -16.26 4.43 -20.60
N LYS A 276 -17.47 4.90 -20.23
CA LYS A 276 -18.24 5.81 -21.08
C LYS A 276 -17.61 7.19 -21.11
N ASP A 277 -17.13 7.69 -19.99
CA ASP A 277 -16.47 9.00 -19.92
C ASP A 277 -15.15 9.02 -20.71
N ILE A 278 -14.40 7.90 -20.68
CA ILE A 278 -13.21 7.71 -21.52
C ILE A 278 -13.60 7.79 -23.00
N SER A 279 -14.59 7.01 -23.43
CA SER A 279 -15.02 6.98 -24.84
C SER A 279 -15.58 8.33 -25.31
N ARG A 280 -16.33 9.04 -24.46
CA ARG A 280 -16.83 10.39 -24.74
C ARG A 280 -15.69 11.38 -24.99
N GLU A 281 -14.64 11.32 -24.18
CA GLU A 281 -13.46 12.16 -24.36
C GLU A 281 -12.72 11.82 -25.66
N ILE A 282 -12.53 10.53 -25.97
CA ILE A 282 -11.84 10.08 -27.18
C ILE A 282 -12.62 10.43 -28.46
N PHE A 283 -13.94 10.26 -28.44
CA PHE A 283 -14.80 10.61 -29.58
C PHE A 283 -15.12 12.11 -29.67
N GLY A 284 -14.93 12.88 -28.59
CA GLY A 284 -15.32 14.29 -28.52
C GLY A 284 -16.83 14.52 -28.59
N LYS A 285 -17.65 13.54 -28.17
CA LYS A 285 -19.12 13.54 -28.30
C LYS A 285 -19.77 12.98 -27.02
N LYS A 286 -20.95 13.49 -26.65
CA LYS A 286 -21.65 13.09 -25.41
C LYS A 286 -22.43 11.78 -25.52
N ASP A 287 -23.02 11.53 -26.69
CA ASP A 287 -23.83 10.35 -26.93
C ASP A 287 -22.97 9.23 -27.50
N ILE A 288 -23.07 8.04 -26.92
CA ILE A 288 -22.36 6.83 -27.35
C ILE A 288 -23.26 5.62 -27.20
N VAL A 289 -23.16 4.70 -28.16
CA VAL A 289 -23.88 3.42 -28.12
C VAL A 289 -22.93 2.38 -27.52
N THR A 290 -23.40 1.63 -26.53
CA THR A 290 -22.59 0.63 -25.82
C THR A 290 -23.23 -0.76 -25.90
N GLU A 291 -22.41 -1.77 -26.20
CA GLU A 291 -22.77 -3.19 -26.13
C GLU A 291 -21.90 -3.89 -25.07
N ASN A 292 -22.54 -4.57 -24.12
CA ASN A 292 -21.84 -5.29 -23.05
C ASN A 292 -21.98 -6.80 -23.25
N PHE A 293 -20.88 -7.51 -23.05
CA PHE A 293 -20.86 -8.97 -23.07
C PHE A 293 -20.24 -9.48 -21.77
N GLU A 294 -20.94 -10.37 -21.06
CA GLU A 294 -20.47 -10.96 -19.82
C GLU A 294 -20.68 -12.48 -19.83
N GLY A 295 -19.57 -13.22 -19.81
CA GLY A 295 -19.55 -14.68 -19.80
C GLY A 295 -18.62 -15.22 -18.70
N SER A 296 -18.65 -16.55 -18.52
CA SER A 296 -17.82 -17.22 -17.51
C SER A 296 -16.32 -16.99 -17.75
N LYS A 297 -15.89 -16.94 -19.02
CA LYS A 297 -14.48 -16.84 -19.44
C LYS A 297 -14.08 -15.49 -20.07
N THR A 298 -15.03 -14.66 -20.47
CA THR A 298 -14.78 -13.41 -21.19
C THR A 298 -15.81 -12.37 -20.78
N ALA A 299 -15.39 -11.13 -20.56
CA ALA A 299 -16.27 -9.98 -20.43
C ALA A 299 -15.62 -8.71 -21.02
N TYR A 300 -16.41 -7.94 -21.77
CA TYR A 300 -15.98 -6.70 -22.41
C TYR A 300 -17.14 -5.70 -22.56
N GLU A 301 -16.81 -4.42 -22.70
CA GLU A 301 -17.72 -3.39 -23.20
C GLU A 301 -17.24 -2.89 -24.56
N ALA A 302 -18.13 -2.80 -25.54
CA ALA A 302 -17.87 -2.24 -26.86
C ALA A 302 -18.63 -0.92 -27.03
N HIS A 303 -17.92 0.14 -27.34
CA HIS A 303 -18.43 1.51 -27.43
C HIS A 303 -18.29 1.99 -28.88
N PHE A 304 -19.40 2.39 -29.48
CA PHE A 304 -19.47 2.77 -30.90
C PHE A 304 -19.57 4.28 -31.05
N HIS A 305 -18.86 4.81 -32.04
CA HIS A 305 -18.90 6.22 -32.36
C HIS A 305 -20.33 6.64 -32.78
N PRO A 306 -20.88 7.74 -32.25
CA PRO A 306 -22.29 8.11 -32.43
C PRO A 306 -22.70 8.30 -33.90
N GLU A 307 -21.83 8.87 -34.72
CA GLU A 307 -22.14 9.18 -36.14
C GLU A 307 -21.65 8.11 -37.11
N LEU A 308 -20.61 7.36 -36.74
CA LEU A 308 -19.95 6.38 -37.62
C LEU A 308 -20.40 4.95 -37.30
N GLY A 309 -21.10 4.74 -36.18
CA GLY A 309 -21.61 3.45 -35.73
C GLY A 309 -20.51 2.40 -35.67
N HIS A 310 -20.77 1.23 -36.27
CA HIS A 310 -19.83 0.11 -36.31
C HIS A 310 -18.52 0.41 -37.08
N ALA A 311 -18.45 1.50 -37.84
CA ALA A 311 -17.22 1.88 -38.54
C ALA A 311 -16.11 2.32 -37.57
N TRP A 312 -16.42 2.82 -36.36
CA TRP A 312 -15.43 3.10 -35.34
C TRP A 312 -15.89 2.59 -33.97
N VAL A 313 -15.19 1.57 -33.47
CA VAL A 313 -15.46 0.92 -32.19
C VAL A 313 -14.25 0.97 -31.25
N ILE A 314 -14.51 1.17 -29.96
CA ILE A 314 -13.56 0.98 -28.86
C ILE A 314 -14.03 -0.19 -28.00
N ILE A 315 -13.15 -1.15 -27.70
CA ILE A 315 -13.43 -2.33 -26.89
C ILE A 315 -12.61 -2.26 -25.60
N TYR A 316 -13.27 -2.27 -24.46
CA TYR A 316 -12.66 -2.41 -23.14
C TYR A 316 -12.77 -3.87 -22.70
N LEU A 317 -11.67 -4.60 -22.82
CA LEU A 317 -11.60 -6.01 -22.44
C LEU A 317 -11.04 -6.14 -21.03
N TYR A 318 -11.90 -6.43 -20.05
CA TYR A 318 -11.55 -6.49 -18.63
C TYR A 318 -11.59 -7.90 -18.02
N LYS A 319 -12.09 -8.88 -18.77
CA LYS A 319 -11.99 -10.30 -18.40
C LYS A 319 -11.77 -11.14 -19.65
N ALA A 320 -10.73 -11.96 -19.68
CA ALA A 320 -10.49 -12.90 -20.76
C ALA A 320 -9.61 -14.06 -20.30
N GLN A 321 -10.06 -15.29 -20.50
CA GLN A 321 -9.17 -16.46 -20.41
C GLN A 321 -8.13 -16.43 -21.53
N SER A 322 -8.53 -15.96 -22.71
CA SER A 322 -7.69 -15.76 -23.89
C SER A 322 -8.17 -14.53 -24.66
N VAL A 323 -7.29 -13.55 -24.86
CA VAL A 323 -7.58 -12.34 -25.64
C VAL A 323 -7.96 -12.66 -27.09
N PRO A 324 -7.25 -13.56 -27.82
CA PRO A 324 -7.67 -13.98 -29.15
C PRO A 324 -9.10 -14.53 -29.19
N GLU A 325 -9.48 -15.36 -28.22
CA GLU A 325 -10.82 -15.95 -28.19
C GLU A 325 -11.90 -14.92 -27.87
N ALA A 326 -11.63 -14.02 -26.93
CA ALA A 326 -12.51 -12.90 -26.61
C ALA A 326 -12.77 -12.01 -27.84
N LEU A 327 -11.72 -11.68 -28.58
CA LEU A 327 -11.83 -10.90 -29.81
C LEU A 327 -12.58 -11.67 -30.90
N ARG A 328 -12.39 -12.99 -31.05
CA ARG A 328 -13.19 -13.79 -32.00
C ARG A 328 -14.68 -13.80 -31.67
N ILE A 329 -15.04 -13.85 -30.39
CA ILE A 329 -16.44 -13.75 -29.96
C ILE A 329 -17.04 -12.42 -30.42
N PHE A 330 -16.34 -11.30 -30.19
CA PHE A 330 -16.77 -9.99 -30.68
C PHE A 330 -16.85 -9.92 -32.21
N LEU A 331 -15.86 -10.46 -32.92
CA LEU A 331 -15.84 -10.45 -34.39
C LEU A 331 -16.99 -11.25 -35.01
N LYS A 332 -17.54 -12.25 -34.31
CA LYS A 332 -18.74 -12.99 -34.73
C LYS A 332 -20.03 -12.21 -34.54
N SER A 333 -20.11 -11.35 -33.51
CA SER A 333 -21.29 -10.52 -33.25
C SER A 333 -21.28 -9.19 -34.00
N SER A 334 -20.09 -8.70 -34.39
CA SER A 334 -19.88 -7.44 -35.11
C SER A 334 -20.56 -7.43 -36.49
N LYS A 335 -21.43 -6.43 -36.70
CA LYS A 335 -22.09 -6.14 -37.99
C LYS A 335 -21.32 -5.03 -38.74
N ASN A 336 -21.26 -5.13 -40.07
CA ASN A 336 -20.54 -4.19 -40.95
C ASN A 336 -21.09 -2.75 -40.88
N PRO A 337 -20.26 -1.72 -41.18
CA PRO A 337 -18.91 -1.77 -41.79
C PRO A 337 -17.74 -1.78 -40.77
N LYS A 338 -16.62 -2.42 -41.14
CA LYS A 338 -15.39 -2.54 -40.33
C LYS A 338 -14.32 -1.57 -40.84
N VAL A 339 -14.07 -0.46 -40.14
CA VAL A 339 -13.07 0.55 -40.57
C VAL A 339 -11.99 0.77 -39.51
N ARG A 340 -12.39 1.14 -38.29
CA ARG A 340 -11.50 1.43 -37.17
C ARG A 340 -11.90 0.64 -35.92
N ILE A 341 -10.94 -0.04 -35.32
CA ILE A 341 -11.09 -0.76 -34.06
C ILE A 341 -9.98 -0.39 -33.10
N GLU A 342 -10.36 -0.09 -31.88
CA GLU A 342 -9.45 0.16 -30.79
C GLU A 342 -9.74 -0.79 -29.63
N VAL A 343 -8.72 -1.43 -29.08
CA VAL A 343 -8.89 -2.40 -28.00
C VAL A 343 -8.02 -2.00 -26.82
N CYS A 344 -8.68 -1.67 -25.71
CA CYS A 344 -8.06 -1.43 -24.42
C CYS A 344 -8.07 -2.73 -23.61
N LEU A 345 -6.88 -3.29 -23.37
CA LEU A 345 -6.70 -4.46 -22.52
C LEU A 345 -6.58 -4.00 -21.06
N VAL A 346 -7.65 -4.17 -20.28
CA VAL A 346 -7.71 -3.76 -18.87
C VAL A 346 -7.08 -4.86 -18.02
N SER A 347 -5.75 -4.91 -18.05
CA SER A 347 -4.94 -5.87 -17.31
C SER A 347 -4.05 -5.17 -16.29
N ARG A 348 -3.91 -5.78 -15.11
CA ARG A 348 -2.90 -5.40 -14.10
C ARG A 348 -1.49 -5.83 -14.51
N ASN A 349 -1.38 -6.81 -15.41
CA ASN A 349 -0.10 -7.38 -15.83
C ASN A 349 0.38 -6.74 -17.13
N LEU A 350 1.71 -6.63 -17.26
CA LEU A 350 2.36 -6.20 -18.50
C LEU A 350 1.98 -7.14 -19.65
N VAL A 351 1.49 -6.56 -20.76
CA VAL A 351 1.19 -7.32 -21.99
C VAL A 351 2.41 -7.23 -22.91
N LEU A 352 3.01 -8.37 -23.23
CA LEU A 352 4.19 -8.43 -24.10
C LEU A 352 3.88 -7.88 -25.51
N GLU A 353 4.80 -7.09 -26.07
CA GLU A 353 4.63 -6.50 -27.41
C GLU A 353 4.40 -7.52 -28.52
N GLN A 354 5.01 -8.71 -28.42
CA GLN A 354 4.81 -9.80 -29.38
C GLN A 354 3.34 -10.25 -29.41
N ARG A 355 2.66 -10.28 -28.24
CA ARG A 355 1.23 -10.63 -28.14
C ARG A 355 0.37 -9.53 -28.75
N LEU A 356 0.66 -8.27 -28.43
CA LEU A 356 -0.03 -7.12 -29.03
C LEU A 356 0.07 -7.15 -30.56
N THR A 357 1.25 -7.47 -31.10
CA THR A 357 1.48 -7.60 -32.54
C THR A 357 0.66 -8.73 -33.17
N ALA A 358 0.57 -9.89 -32.50
CA ALA A 358 -0.28 -11.00 -32.94
C ALA A 358 -1.77 -10.62 -32.95
N TYR A 359 -2.25 -9.92 -31.92
CA TYR A 359 -3.64 -9.46 -31.86
C TYR A 359 -3.95 -8.40 -32.92
N LYS A 360 -3.03 -7.47 -33.18
CA LYS A 360 -3.13 -6.49 -34.28
C LYS A 360 -3.32 -7.21 -35.61
N SER A 361 -2.43 -8.17 -35.91
CA SER A 361 -2.49 -8.97 -37.14
C SER A 361 -3.84 -9.68 -37.30
N MET A 362 -4.37 -10.28 -36.23
CA MET A 362 -5.67 -10.95 -36.25
C MET A 362 -6.84 -10.00 -36.57
N LEU A 363 -6.84 -8.79 -36.02
CA LEU A 363 -7.88 -7.79 -36.29
C LEU A 363 -7.79 -7.23 -37.72
N THR A 364 -6.58 -7.04 -38.23
CA THR A 364 -6.35 -6.66 -39.64
C THR A 364 -6.83 -7.75 -40.60
N GLN A 365 -6.52 -9.03 -40.31
CA GLN A 365 -7.03 -10.17 -41.09
C GLN A 365 -8.56 -10.28 -41.05
N ALA A 366 -9.20 -9.80 -39.98
CA ALA A 366 -10.66 -9.78 -39.85
C ALA A 366 -11.34 -8.63 -40.64
N GLY A 367 -10.56 -7.79 -41.33
CA GLY A 367 -11.04 -6.77 -42.27
C GLY A 367 -11.06 -5.34 -41.74
N TYR A 368 -10.41 -5.03 -40.61
CA TYR A 368 -10.29 -3.65 -40.12
C TYR A 368 -9.07 -2.94 -40.72
N GLU A 369 -9.27 -1.72 -41.23
CA GLU A 369 -8.20 -0.90 -41.83
C GLU A 369 -7.31 -0.24 -40.76
N ASN A 370 -7.92 0.34 -39.72
CA ASN A 370 -7.24 1.06 -38.66
C ASN A 370 -7.36 0.31 -37.33
N VAL A 371 -6.28 -0.37 -36.92
CA VAL A 371 -6.26 -1.19 -35.70
C VAL A 371 -5.35 -0.59 -34.64
N TYR A 372 -5.88 -0.33 -33.45
CA TYR A 372 -5.12 0.02 -32.27
C TYR A 372 -5.43 -0.97 -31.14
N ILE A 373 -4.41 -1.48 -30.46
CA ILE A 373 -4.60 -2.35 -29.30
C ILE A 373 -3.41 -2.18 -28.37
N ASN A 374 -3.70 -1.97 -27.10
CA ASN A 374 -2.68 -1.80 -26.07
C ASN A 374 -3.21 -2.11 -24.66
N SER A 375 -2.29 -2.17 -23.69
CA SER A 375 -2.64 -2.19 -22.27
C SER A 375 -3.35 -0.89 -21.87
N ILE A 376 -4.13 -0.92 -20.79
CA ILE A 376 -4.85 0.26 -20.30
C ILE A 376 -3.93 1.46 -20.06
N LYS A 377 -2.75 1.26 -19.46
CA LYS A 377 -1.76 2.33 -19.25
C LYS A 377 -1.40 3.04 -20.56
N GLN A 378 -0.98 2.28 -21.57
CA GLN A 378 -0.54 2.86 -22.84
C GLN A 378 -1.69 3.43 -23.65
N PHE A 379 -2.86 2.76 -23.61
CA PHE A 379 -4.08 3.22 -24.27
C PHE A 379 -4.51 4.59 -23.74
N ILE A 380 -4.57 4.76 -22.42
CA ILE A 380 -4.94 6.02 -21.77
C ILE A 380 -3.89 7.11 -22.03
N PHE A 381 -2.60 6.77 -22.00
CA PHE A 381 -1.55 7.71 -22.31
C PHE A 381 -1.67 8.26 -23.74
N ASP A 382 -1.79 7.38 -24.75
CA ASP A 382 -1.85 7.79 -26.15
C ASP A 382 -3.12 8.56 -26.52
N ARG A 383 -4.25 8.27 -25.85
CA ARG A 383 -5.57 8.81 -26.20
C ARG A 383 -6.01 10.01 -25.38
N ILE A 384 -5.59 10.11 -24.12
CA ILE A 384 -6.02 11.17 -23.20
C ILE A 384 -4.85 12.10 -22.87
N VAL A 385 -3.71 11.53 -22.44
CA VAL A 385 -2.63 12.30 -21.83
C VAL A 385 -1.79 13.03 -22.89
N LYS A 386 -1.31 12.31 -23.91
CA LYS A 386 -0.32 12.78 -24.89
C LYS A 386 -0.71 14.08 -25.62
N GLY A 387 -2.02 14.30 -25.84
CA GLY A 387 -2.54 15.49 -26.52
C GLY A 387 -2.81 16.69 -25.61
N LYS A 388 -2.81 16.50 -24.28
CA LYS A 388 -3.27 17.48 -23.29
C LYS A 388 -2.16 18.01 -22.38
N THR A 389 -0.95 17.49 -22.52
CA THR A 389 0.16 17.82 -21.62
C THR A 389 1.28 18.52 -22.37
N SER A 390 1.61 19.74 -21.98
CA SER A 390 2.77 20.48 -22.47
C SER A 390 4.05 20.03 -21.79
N HIS A 391 5.14 19.87 -22.55
CA HIS A 391 6.46 19.64 -21.98
C HIS A 391 7.02 20.95 -21.38
N THR A 392 7.09 21.03 -20.05
CA THR A 392 7.84 22.08 -19.37
C THR A 392 9.32 21.68 -19.27
N THR A 393 10.19 22.48 -19.87
CA THR A 393 11.64 22.30 -19.77
C THR A 393 12.13 23.00 -18.51
N LEU A 394 12.42 22.23 -17.45
CA LEU A 394 13.07 22.76 -16.25
C LEU A 394 14.55 23.05 -16.54
N SER A 395 15.06 24.20 -16.10
CA SER A 395 16.49 24.57 -16.21
C SER A 395 17.36 23.68 -15.31
N ASN A 396 18.51 23.21 -15.80
CA ASN A 396 19.42 22.36 -15.01
C ASN A 396 19.92 23.08 -13.74
N GLU A 397 19.86 22.41 -12.59
CA GLU A 397 20.67 22.82 -11.43
C GLU A 397 22.10 22.27 -11.59
N GLU A 398 23.05 23.14 -11.96
CA GLU A 398 24.45 22.74 -12.21
C GLU A 398 25.15 22.10 -10.99
N GLN A 399 24.67 22.42 -9.78
CA GLN A 399 25.29 22.05 -8.50
C GLN A 399 24.65 20.87 -7.76
N TYR A 400 23.65 20.17 -8.34
CA TYR A 400 23.01 19.03 -7.66
C TYR A 400 24.02 17.90 -7.33
N ILE A 401 23.91 17.36 -6.11
CA ILE A 401 24.69 16.20 -5.66
C ILE A 401 23.72 15.04 -5.40
N ASP A 402 24.00 13.91 -6.05
CA ASP A 402 23.19 12.70 -5.89
C ASP A 402 23.41 12.10 -4.49
N GLN A 403 22.38 12.20 -3.64
CA GLN A 403 22.42 11.73 -2.26
C GLN A 403 22.13 10.23 -2.16
N THR A 404 22.35 9.66 -0.98
CA THR A 404 21.89 8.30 -0.67
C THR A 404 20.53 8.34 0.03
N VAL A 405 19.58 7.55 -0.47
CA VAL A 405 18.29 7.30 0.17
C VAL A 405 18.29 5.93 0.86
N TYR A 406 17.65 5.88 2.04
CA TYR A 406 17.62 4.69 2.89
C TYR A 406 16.21 4.14 3.01
N ARG A 407 15.97 2.91 2.53
CA ARG A 407 14.68 2.23 2.67
C ARG A 407 14.51 1.67 4.08
N ASN A 408 13.28 1.68 4.60
CA ASN A 408 12.94 1.02 5.87
C ASN A 408 13.29 -0.48 5.78
N GLY A 409 14.37 -0.90 6.46
CA GLY A 409 14.96 -2.23 6.30
C GLY A 409 16.49 -2.20 6.15
N GLY A 410 17.08 -1.04 5.88
CA GLY A 410 18.53 -0.82 5.89
C GLY A 410 19.20 -0.81 4.50
N GLU A 411 18.45 -1.06 3.43
CA GLU A 411 18.95 -0.92 2.06
C GLU A 411 19.22 0.55 1.73
N ALA A 412 20.33 0.80 1.04
CA ALA A 412 20.78 2.14 0.66
C ALA A 412 20.99 2.20 -0.85
N PHE A 413 20.43 3.22 -1.48
CA PHE A 413 20.50 3.45 -2.92
C PHE A 413 20.95 4.87 -3.19
N THR A 414 21.71 5.11 -4.26
CA THR A 414 21.84 6.50 -4.72
C THR A 414 20.50 6.97 -5.26
N THR A 415 20.20 8.26 -5.10
CA THR A 415 18.88 8.74 -5.47
C THR A 415 18.67 8.65 -6.98
N LYS A 416 19.71 8.85 -7.78
CA LYS A 416 19.68 8.58 -9.22
C LYS A 416 19.37 7.12 -9.53
N GLN A 417 20.02 6.16 -8.88
CA GLN A 417 19.74 4.73 -9.10
C GLN A 417 18.29 4.40 -8.77
N TYR A 418 17.83 4.84 -7.61
CA TYR A 418 16.46 4.63 -7.15
C TYR A 418 15.44 5.24 -8.13
N LEU A 419 15.66 6.50 -8.52
CA LEU A 419 14.76 7.21 -9.40
C LEU A 419 14.77 6.68 -10.83
N MET A 420 15.93 6.28 -11.37
CA MET A 420 15.99 5.63 -12.68
C MET A 420 15.17 4.34 -12.67
N SER A 421 15.30 3.55 -11.61
CA SER A 421 14.54 2.31 -11.42
C SER A 421 13.02 2.52 -11.39
N PHE A 422 12.56 3.71 -10.97
CA PHE A 422 11.14 4.07 -10.92
C PHE A 422 10.56 4.42 -12.31
N ILE A 423 11.40 4.98 -13.19
CA ILE A 423 11.04 5.39 -14.55
C ILE A 423 11.22 4.22 -15.52
N GLU A 424 12.42 3.67 -15.56
CA GLU A 424 12.83 2.50 -16.34
C GLU A 424 13.50 1.55 -15.35
N PRO A 425 12.83 0.47 -14.92
CA PRO A 425 13.51 -0.58 -14.18
C PRO A 425 14.73 -0.96 -15.04
N VAL A 426 15.93 -1.01 -14.46
CA VAL A 426 17.17 -1.52 -15.11
C VAL A 426 17.49 -2.88 -14.50
N GLU A 427 18.16 -3.80 -15.20
CA GLU A 427 18.67 -5.03 -14.55
C GLU A 427 19.43 -4.69 -13.26
N ASN A 428 19.09 -5.38 -12.15
CA ASN A 428 19.58 -5.14 -10.77
C ASN A 428 19.02 -3.89 -10.06
N SER A 429 17.94 -3.30 -10.56
CA SER A 429 17.23 -2.23 -9.84
C SER A 429 16.49 -2.76 -8.61
N PRO A 430 16.43 -1.99 -7.51
CA PRO A 430 15.58 -2.34 -6.37
C PRO A 430 14.14 -2.58 -6.81
N ASN A 431 13.47 -3.55 -6.17
CA ASN A 431 12.05 -3.74 -6.38
C ASN A 431 11.28 -2.57 -5.77
N LEU A 432 10.83 -1.65 -6.63
CA LEU A 432 10.20 -0.40 -6.24
C LEU A 432 8.69 -0.52 -6.22
N MET A 433 8.12 0.03 -5.15
CA MET A 433 6.69 0.21 -5.04
C MET A 433 6.22 1.41 -5.88
N PRO A 434 4.99 1.38 -6.42
CA PRO A 434 4.48 2.46 -7.27
C PRO A 434 4.23 3.76 -6.48
N ILE A 435 3.98 3.67 -5.18
CA ILE A 435 3.88 4.83 -4.29
C ILE A 435 5.18 4.99 -3.51
N ASN A 436 5.74 6.21 -3.50
CA ASN A 436 7.02 6.51 -2.88
C ASN A 436 6.87 7.71 -1.95
N VAL A 437 7.36 7.60 -0.73
CA VAL A 437 7.36 8.67 0.27
C VAL A 437 8.78 8.90 0.74
N ILE A 438 9.32 10.08 0.45
CA ILE A 438 10.64 10.50 0.91
C ILE A 438 10.50 11.39 2.13
N LEU A 439 11.03 10.89 3.23
CA LEU A 439 11.08 11.54 4.52
C LEU A 439 12.46 12.17 4.73
N GLY A 440 12.48 13.35 5.35
CA GLY A 440 13.73 13.96 5.78
C GLY A 440 13.50 15.29 6.47
N GLU A 441 14.48 15.73 7.26
CA GLU A 441 14.40 16.97 8.02
C GLU A 441 14.46 18.22 7.11
N GLY A 442 14.30 19.41 7.71
CA GLY A 442 14.49 20.70 7.02
C GLY A 442 15.90 20.83 6.44
N GLY A 443 16.04 21.55 5.32
CA GLY A 443 17.32 21.76 4.64
C GLY A 443 17.99 20.53 4.01
N ILE A 444 17.42 19.33 4.16
CA ILE A 444 18.08 18.07 3.77
C ILE A 444 18.14 17.82 2.25
N GLY A 445 17.41 18.62 1.46
CA GLY A 445 17.41 18.57 0.00
C GLY A 445 16.22 17.82 -0.64
N LYS A 446 15.08 17.68 0.05
CA LYS A 446 13.84 17.06 -0.51
C LYS A 446 13.33 17.78 -1.78
N THR A 447 13.18 19.11 -1.71
CA THR A 447 12.76 19.93 -2.85
C THR A 447 13.76 19.90 -4.00
N THR A 448 15.06 20.00 -3.67
CA THR A 448 16.14 19.89 -4.66
C THR A 448 16.09 18.53 -5.37
N LEU A 449 15.81 17.46 -4.63
CA LEU A 449 15.63 16.13 -5.18
C LEU A 449 14.44 16.04 -6.13
N CYS A 450 13.26 16.53 -5.74
CA CYS A 450 12.06 16.55 -6.61
C CYS A 450 12.32 17.30 -7.92
N ARG A 451 12.94 18.47 -7.86
CA ARG A 451 13.29 19.27 -9.05
C ARG A 451 14.27 18.52 -9.94
N ASN A 452 15.33 17.96 -9.36
CA ASN A 452 16.31 17.19 -10.12
C ASN A 452 15.68 15.95 -10.78
N PHE A 453 14.80 15.24 -10.07
CA PHE A 453 14.04 14.15 -10.66
C PHE A 453 13.18 14.61 -11.82
N ALA A 454 12.39 15.67 -11.64
CA ALA A 454 11.53 16.18 -12.69
C ALA A 454 12.32 16.62 -13.93
N GLN A 455 13.52 17.20 -13.74
CA GLN A 455 14.47 17.52 -14.81
C GLN A 455 15.03 16.28 -15.51
N HIS A 456 15.41 15.25 -14.77
CA HIS A 456 15.91 14.01 -15.38
C HIS A 456 14.79 13.29 -16.13
N TYR A 457 13.60 13.23 -15.53
CA TYR A 457 12.40 12.69 -16.15
C TYR A 457 12.04 13.44 -17.43
N SER A 458 12.24 14.77 -17.49
CA SER A 458 11.93 15.58 -18.67
C SER A 458 12.76 15.17 -19.91
N LYS A 459 13.99 14.67 -19.73
CA LYS A 459 14.96 14.35 -20.80
C LYS A 459 14.74 13.02 -21.52
N PHE A 460 13.84 12.16 -21.05
CA PHE A 460 13.56 10.88 -21.71
C PHE A 460 12.72 11.07 -22.99
N GLU A 461 13.16 10.54 -24.15
CA GLU A 461 12.48 10.75 -25.44
C GLU A 461 11.28 9.82 -25.68
N GLN A 462 11.21 8.65 -25.02
CA GLN A 462 10.14 7.65 -25.20
C GLN A 462 9.31 7.47 -23.92
N LYS A 463 8.50 8.46 -23.56
CA LYS A 463 7.67 8.38 -22.35
C LYS A 463 6.32 7.75 -22.65
N GLN A 464 5.93 6.80 -21.82
CA GLN A 464 4.59 6.20 -21.75
C GLN A 464 3.80 6.71 -20.55
N GLU A 465 4.24 7.83 -19.98
CA GLU A 465 3.72 8.45 -18.77
C GLU A 465 4.07 9.93 -18.73
N PHE A 466 3.25 10.72 -18.02
CA PHE A 466 3.44 12.14 -17.82
C PHE A 466 3.69 12.44 -16.34
N LEU A 467 4.79 13.11 -16.03
CA LEU A 467 5.10 13.56 -14.67
C LEU A 467 4.47 14.93 -14.40
N MET A 468 3.67 15.00 -13.35
CA MET A 468 3.08 16.22 -12.83
C MET A 468 3.75 16.56 -11.50
N LEU A 469 4.47 17.68 -11.45
CA LEU A 469 5.05 18.23 -10.22
C LEU A 469 4.10 19.25 -9.62
N VAL A 470 3.72 19.04 -8.35
CA VAL A 470 2.88 19.94 -7.54
C VAL A 470 3.71 20.42 -6.37
N THR A 471 3.82 21.74 -6.21
CA THR A 471 4.49 22.39 -5.09
C THR A 471 3.50 23.20 -4.26
N LYS A 472 3.90 23.58 -3.04
CA LYS A 472 3.15 24.53 -2.20
C LYS A 472 2.74 25.80 -2.95
N HIS A 473 3.63 26.39 -3.75
CA HIS A 473 3.36 27.61 -4.49
C HIS A 473 2.27 27.41 -5.56
N ASP A 474 2.27 26.26 -6.23
CA ASP A 474 1.27 25.93 -7.25
C ASP A 474 -0.15 25.80 -6.67
N ILE A 475 -0.26 25.46 -5.38
CA ILE A 475 -1.56 25.39 -4.70
C ILE A 475 -1.98 26.75 -4.16
N LEU A 476 -1.09 27.47 -3.46
CA LEU A 476 -1.45 28.69 -2.76
C LEU A 476 -1.75 29.89 -3.67
N ASN A 477 -1.15 29.96 -4.85
CA ASN A 477 -1.29 31.14 -5.73
C ASN A 477 -2.73 31.38 -6.24
N ALA A 478 -3.57 30.34 -6.35
CA ALA A 478 -4.97 30.46 -6.78
C ALA A 478 -5.91 29.54 -6.00
N TYR A 479 -5.58 29.32 -4.72
CA TYR A 479 -6.39 28.49 -3.85
C TYR A 479 -7.80 29.06 -3.68
N SER A 480 -8.81 28.23 -3.91
CA SER A 480 -10.21 28.65 -3.92
C SER A 480 -10.87 28.74 -2.54
N GLY A 481 -10.19 28.28 -1.49
CA GLY A 481 -10.76 28.18 -0.14
C GLY A 481 -11.53 26.87 0.13
N ASN A 482 -11.59 25.95 -0.84
CA ASN A 482 -12.27 24.66 -0.68
C ASN A 482 -11.40 23.64 0.06
N SER A 483 -12.01 22.83 0.92
CA SER A 483 -11.30 21.76 1.60
C SER A 483 -10.70 20.75 0.62
N ILE A 484 -9.44 20.37 0.84
CA ILE A 484 -8.74 19.31 0.11
C ILE A 484 -8.80 18.04 0.96
N ASN A 485 -9.60 17.07 0.52
CA ASN A 485 -9.77 15.78 1.21
C ASN A 485 -9.25 14.60 0.37
N SER A 486 -8.87 14.84 -0.88
CA SER A 486 -8.45 13.80 -1.83
C SER A 486 -7.38 14.31 -2.78
N ILE A 487 -6.66 13.39 -3.42
CA ILE A 487 -5.69 13.72 -4.47
C ILE A 487 -6.35 14.38 -5.69
N THR A 488 -7.62 14.05 -5.96
CA THR A 488 -8.44 14.69 -6.99
C THR A 488 -8.76 16.15 -6.64
N ASP A 489 -9.05 16.46 -5.36
CA ASP A 489 -9.25 17.83 -4.90
C ASP A 489 -7.97 18.66 -5.04
N LEU A 490 -6.81 18.07 -4.69
CA LEU A 490 -5.52 18.73 -4.87
C LEU A 490 -5.24 19.03 -6.35
N TYR A 491 -5.52 18.07 -7.24
CA TYR A 491 -5.42 18.26 -8.68
C TYR A 491 -6.36 19.38 -9.19
N ARG A 492 -7.58 19.46 -8.65
CA ARG A 492 -8.54 20.51 -9.01
C ARG A 492 -7.99 21.89 -8.68
N GLU A 493 -7.40 22.07 -7.51
CA GLU A 493 -6.79 23.34 -7.09
C GLU A 493 -5.55 23.67 -7.91
N TYR A 494 -4.67 22.69 -8.15
CA TYR A 494 -3.50 22.84 -9.03
C TYR A 494 -3.89 23.33 -10.43
N ARG A 495 -4.95 22.78 -11.02
CA ARG A 495 -5.40 23.10 -12.38
C ARG A 495 -5.90 24.53 -12.53
N ARG A 496 -6.35 25.20 -11.45
CA ARG A 496 -6.86 26.58 -11.52
C ARG A 496 -5.78 27.58 -11.96
N ASN A 497 -4.50 27.27 -11.68
CA ASN A 497 -3.36 28.08 -12.09
C ASN A 497 -2.93 27.86 -13.55
N GLN A 498 -3.40 26.79 -14.21
CA GLN A 498 -3.06 26.48 -15.60
C GLN A 498 -4.01 27.23 -16.54
N SER A 499 -3.51 28.28 -17.18
CA SER A 499 -4.26 29.05 -18.18
C SER A 499 -4.37 28.26 -19.50
N GLY A 500 -5.33 27.34 -19.60
CA GLY A 500 -5.55 26.56 -20.83
C GLY A 500 -6.81 25.69 -20.82
N ALA A 501 -7.49 25.61 -21.97
CA ALA A 501 -8.74 24.85 -22.15
C ALA A 501 -8.56 23.32 -22.24
N ASP A 502 -7.33 22.82 -22.39
CA ASP A 502 -7.02 21.41 -22.68
C ASP A 502 -6.54 20.64 -21.44
N SER A 503 -7.29 20.70 -20.34
CA SER A 503 -6.97 19.95 -19.12
C SER A 503 -7.73 18.61 -19.05
N ILE A 504 -7.19 17.69 -18.26
CA ILE A 504 -7.83 16.39 -17.98
C ILE A 504 -8.93 16.65 -16.94
N ASN A 505 -10.12 16.07 -17.13
CA ASN A 505 -11.19 16.16 -16.14
C ASN A 505 -10.87 15.28 -14.91
N GLU A 506 -11.66 15.39 -13.85
CA GLU A 506 -11.37 14.70 -12.58
C GLU A 506 -11.47 13.17 -12.69
N THR A 507 -12.54 12.66 -13.32
CA THR A 507 -12.74 11.21 -13.53
C THR A 507 -11.61 10.58 -14.35
N ASN A 508 -11.19 11.25 -15.42
CA ASN A 508 -10.11 10.77 -16.28
C ASN A 508 -8.74 10.96 -15.60
N PHE A 509 -8.58 11.98 -14.75
CA PHE A 509 -7.39 12.13 -13.92
C PHE A 509 -7.21 10.95 -12.96
N GLU A 510 -8.27 10.57 -12.23
CA GLU A 510 -8.26 9.40 -11.34
C GLU A 510 -7.84 8.13 -12.08
N LEU A 511 -8.41 7.89 -13.26
CA LEU A 511 -8.02 6.77 -14.09
C LEU A 511 -6.56 6.84 -14.54
N CYS A 512 -6.13 8.00 -15.05
CA CYS A 512 -4.76 8.22 -15.52
C CYS A 512 -3.73 7.97 -14.41
N LEU A 513 -4.08 8.35 -13.17
CA LEU A 513 -3.25 8.10 -12.00
C LEU A 513 -3.28 6.62 -11.62
N SER A 514 -4.46 6.01 -11.52
CA SER A 514 -4.62 4.58 -11.19
C SER A 514 -3.89 3.63 -12.14
N CYS A 515 -3.86 3.92 -13.44
CA CYS A 515 -3.15 3.10 -14.44
C CYS A 515 -1.67 3.48 -14.62
N GLY A 516 -1.19 4.49 -13.89
CA GLY A 516 0.20 4.95 -13.95
C GLY A 516 0.57 5.63 -15.26
N SER A 517 -0.40 6.17 -16.00
CA SER A 517 -0.15 7.04 -17.18
C SER A 517 0.20 8.46 -16.78
N ILE A 518 -0.18 8.87 -15.57
CA ILE A 518 0.33 10.06 -14.89
C ILE A 518 1.12 9.61 -13.66
N VAL A 519 2.28 10.24 -13.46
CA VAL A 519 3.04 10.19 -12.22
C VAL A 519 2.77 11.50 -11.49
N MET A 520 2.17 11.44 -10.30
CA MET A 520 1.95 12.62 -9.49
C MET A 520 3.06 12.76 -8.46
N MET A 521 3.87 13.81 -8.60
CA MET A 521 4.92 14.18 -7.66
C MET A 521 4.48 15.41 -6.85
N ILE A 522 4.43 15.27 -5.54
CA ILE A 522 4.04 16.34 -4.63
C ILE A 522 5.23 16.67 -3.74
N ASP A 523 5.76 17.87 -3.90
CA ASP A 523 6.88 18.38 -3.11
C ASP A 523 6.38 19.16 -1.89
N GLY A 524 6.69 18.65 -0.70
CA GLY A 524 6.32 19.22 0.59
C GLY A 524 4.82 19.07 0.88
N ILE A 525 4.30 17.84 0.88
CA ILE A 525 2.88 17.61 1.18
C ILE A 525 2.49 18.09 2.58
N ASP A 526 3.41 17.97 3.54
CA ASP A 526 3.30 18.51 4.88
C ASP A 526 3.23 20.05 4.87
N GLU A 527 3.99 20.71 3.99
CA GLU A 527 3.94 22.17 3.84
C GLU A 527 2.65 22.66 3.16
N ILE A 528 2.03 21.84 2.31
CA ILE A 528 0.70 22.12 1.74
C ILE A 528 -0.36 21.96 2.82
N GLU A 529 -0.33 20.86 3.58
CA GLU A 529 -1.20 20.64 4.76
C GLU A 529 -1.07 21.81 5.74
N ALA A 530 0.15 22.30 5.96
CA ALA A 530 0.45 23.42 6.82
C ALA A 530 -0.28 24.70 6.44
N ALA A 531 -0.12 25.07 5.17
CA ALA A 531 -0.58 26.35 4.67
C ALA A 531 -2.11 26.39 4.58
N LEU A 532 -2.74 25.23 4.39
CA LEU A 532 -4.18 25.08 4.27
C LEU A 532 -4.86 24.77 5.60
N ALA A 533 -4.10 24.39 6.64
CA ALA A 533 -4.60 24.26 8.00
C ALA A 533 -5.80 23.29 8.06
N GLY A 534 -6.90 23.67 8.73
CA GLY A 534 -8.11 22.84 8.81
C GLY A 534 -8.83 22.60 7.46
N MET A 535 -8.37 23.21 6.36
CA MET A 535 -8.89 22.96 5.02
C MET A 535 -8.19 21.80 4.31
N PHE A 536 -7.20 21.15 4.92
CA PHE A 536 -6.55 19.97 4.36
C PHE A 536 -6.71 18.77 5.31
N ASP A 537 -7.33 17.69 4.84
CA ASP A 537 -7.49 16.45 5.60
C ASP A 537 -6.53 15.39 5.06
N MET A 538 -5.37 15.23 5.70
CA MET A 538 -4.32 14.33 5.26
C MET A 538 -4.72 12.85 5.33
N ASP A 539 -5.51 12.45 6.33
CA ASP A 539 -5.92 11.05 6.46
C ASP A 539 -6.83 10.66 5.29
N ARG A 540 -7.83 11.50 4.98
CA ARG A 540 -8.69 11.28 3.80
C ARG A 540 -7.91 11.36 2.49
N PHE A 541 -6.94 12.25 2.42
CA PHE A 541 -6.06 12.37 1.25
C PHE A 541 -5.29 11.07 1.00
N ILE A 542 -4.67 10.49 2.03
CA ILE A 542 -3.96 9.21 1.93
C ILE A 542 -4.92 8.05 1.60
N ASP A 543 -6.11 8.02 2.22
CA ASP A 543 -7.15 7.04 1.90
C ASP A 543 -7.59 7.13 0.43
N SER A 544 -7.63 8.32 -0.16
CA SER A 544 -7.94 8.50 -1.59
C SER A 544 -6.88 7.88 -2.50
N ILE A 545 -5.59 7.99 -2.14
CA ILE A 545 -4.50 7.32 -2.87
C ILE A 545 -4.64 5.81 -2.76
N LYS A 546 -4.94 5.30 -1.56
CA LYS A 546 -5.17 3.87 -1.31
C LYS A 546 -6.32 3.32 -2.16
N GLN A 547 -7.42 4.05 -2.25
CA GLN A 547 -8.56 3.67 -3.08
C GLN A 547 -8.18 3.60 -4.56
N LEU A 548 -7.48 4.61 -5.08
CA LEU A 548 -7.04 4.64 -6.48
C LEU A 548 -6.05 3.52 -6.82
N ASP A 549 -5.13 3.20 -5.91
CA ASP A 549 -4.19 2.09 -6.11
C ASP A 549 -4.88 0.72 -6.09
N SER A 550 -5.94 0.55 -5.30
CA SER A 550 -6.68 -0.73 -5.24
C SER A 550 -7.33 -1.15 -6.58
N ILE A 551 -7.53 -0.20 -7.50
CA ILE A 551 -8.17 -0.45 -8.80
C ILE A 551 -7.24 -1.28 -9.71
N LEU A 552 -6.04 -0.77 -9.99
CA LEU A 552 -5.09 -1.35 -10.95
C LEU A 552 -3.70 -1.68 -10.38
N HIS A 553 -3.40 -1.35 -9.13
CA HIS A 553 -2.08 -1.52 -8.47
C HIS A 553 -0.90 -0.94 -9.26
N SER A 554 -1.16 0.13 -10.01
CA SER A 554 -0.16 0.82 -10.83
C SER A 554 -0.16 2.33 -10.55
N CYS A 555 -0.74 2.75 -9.42
CA CYS A 555 -0.89 4.14 -9.05
C CYS A 555 0.48 4.75 -8.71
N LYS A 556 1.00 5.61 -9.59
CA LYS A 556 2.33 6.20 -9.44
C LYS A 556 2.27 7.54 -8.72
N VAL A 557 2.56 7.54 -7.43
CA VAL A 557 2.58 8.74 -6.59
C VAL A 557 3.93 8.87 -5.88
N PHE A 558 4.48 10.08 -5.88
CA PHE A 558 5.72 10.41 -5.21
C PHE A 558 5.50 11.60 -4.27
N LEU A 559 5.74 11.41 -2.98
CA LEU A 559 5.52 12.42 -1.95
C LEU A 559 6.85 12.75 -1.26
N THR A 560 7.11 14.02 -1.00
CA THR A 560 8.11 14.43 -0.01
C THR A 560 7.42 15.01 1.21
N SER A 561 7.91 14.65 2.40
CA SER A 561 7.38 15.10 3.69
C SER A 561 8.50 15.17 4.72
N ARG A 562 8.32 15.94 5.80
CA ARG A 562 9.10 15.76 7.03
C ARG A 562 8.80 14.40 7.68
N SER A 563 9.73 13.93 8.51
CA SER A 563 9.63 12.65 9.22
C SER A 563 8.55 12.63 10.30
N VAL A 564 8.08 13.80 10.74
CA VAL A 564 7.02 13.92 11.76
C VAL A 564 5.68 13.47 11.17
N GLY A 565 4.98 12.60 11.88
CA GLY A 565 3.71 12.01 11.42
C GLY A 565 3.87 10.98 10.31
N ALA A 566 5.07 10.45 10.06
CA ALA A 566 5.32 9.49 8.98
C ALA A 566 4.55 8.16 9.10
N GLU A 567 4.08 7.82 10.28
CA GLU A 567 3.27 6.62 10.54
C GLU A 567 1.98 6.58 9.72
N ARG A 568 1.43 7.75 9.35
CA ARG A 568 0.22 7.84 8.54
C ARG A 568 0.38 7.19 7.15
N PHE A 569 1.58 7.24 6.58
CA PHE A 569 1.88 6.65 5.27
C PHE A 569 2.02 5.13 5.32
N GLN A 570 2.18 4.52 6.51
CA GLN A 570 2.27 3.06 6.66
C GLN A 570 0.94 2.35 6.39
N SER A 571 -0.17 3.10 6.30
CA SER A 571 -1.49 2.57 5.95
C SER A 571 -1.65 2.14 4.48
N LEU A 572 -0.70 2.57 3.62
CA LEU A 572 -0.62 2.23 2.21
C LEU A 572 -0.01 0.83 2.02
N GLU A 573 -0.58 0.02 1.12
CA GLU A 573 -0.16 -1.38 0.92
C GLU A 573 1.01 -1.53 -0.07
N ASN A 574 1.12 -0.62 -1.04
CA ASN A 574 2.15 -0.62 -2.10
C ASN A 574 3.01 0.65 -2.02
N VAL A 575 3.65 0.88 -0.87
CA VAL A 575 4.45 2.07 -0.59
C VAL A 575 5.90 1.76 -0.25
N ASP A 576 6.81 2.56 -0.78
CA ASP A 576 8.19 2.66 -0.32
C ASP A 576 8.38 3.93 0.50
N ILE A 577 8.71 3.76 1.79
CA ILE A 577 9.07 4.85 2.68
C ILE A 577 10.60 4.91 2.77
N LEU A 578 11.16 6.01 2.26
CA LEU A 578 12.59 6.27 2.17
C LEU A 578 12.98 7.42 3.09
N ASN A 579 14.19 7.36 3.64
CA ASN A 579 14.74 8.42 4.47
C ASN A 579 15.94 9.06 3.78
N LEU A 580 15.92 10.38 3.68
CA LEU A 580 17.03 11.21 3.24
C LEU A 580 17.75 11.74 4.49
N LYS A 581 18.99 11.29 4.72
CA LYS A 581 19.75 11.58 5.95
C LYS A 581 20.75 12.73 5.83
N GLY A 582 20.96 13.25 4.63
CA GLY A 582 21.95 14.29 4.33
C GLY A 582 23.22 13.75 3.67
N PHE A 583 24.22 14.61 3.50
CA PHE A 583 25.45 14.29 2.77
C PHE A 583 26.40 13.42 3.59
N THR A 584 26.89 12.35 2.96
CA THR A 584 28.03 11.58 3.46
C THR A 584 29.33 12.37 3.28
N THR A 585 30.43 11.91 3.89
CA THR A 585 31.75 12.51 3.67
C THR A 585 32.13 12.59 2.19
N ASP A 586 31.74 11.59 1.40
CA ASP A 586 31.98 11.55 -0.05
C ASP A 586 31.13 12.61 -0.78
N ASP A 587 29.86 12.75 -0.40
CA ASP A 587 28.95 13.74 -1.00
C ASP A 587 29.39 15.18 -0.68
N VAL A 588 29.90 15.43 0.53
CA VAL A 588 30.53 16.72 0.88
C VAL A 588 31.72 17.00 -0.05
N GLY A 589 32.58 16.01 -0.27
CA GLY A 589 33.71 16.14 -1.20
C GLY A 589 33.25 16.49 -2.62
N LYS A 590 32.23 15.79 -3.14
CA LYS A 590 31.63 16.09 -4.45
C LYS A 590 31.03 17.50 -4.51
N TYR A 591 30.33 17.91 -3.47
CA TYR A 591 29.73 19.25 -3.36
C TYR A 591 30.80 20.34 -3.44
N LEU A 592 31.84 20.24 -2.61
CA LEU A 592 32.91 21.23 -2.54
C LEU A 592 33.75 21.28 -3.83
N ASN A 593 33.95 20.14 -4.51
CA ASN A 593 34.67 20.08 -5.78
C ASN A 593 33.96 20.81 -6.93
N LYS A 594 32.63 20.98 -6.85
CA LYS A 594 31.85 21.77 -7.82
C LYS A 594 31.88 23.28 -7.54
N GLY A 595 32.28 23.68 -6.33
CA GLY A 595 32.33 25.07 -5.90
C GLY A 595 33.69 25.75 -6.10
N ASP A 596 33.88 26.92 -5.48
CA ASP A 596 35.17 27.61 -5.46
C ASP A 596 36.16 26.87 -4.56
N ALA A 597 37.36 26.60 -5.09
CA ALA A 597 38.43 25.89 -4.37
C ALA A 597 38.86 26.60 -3.06
N LYS A 598 38.81 27.94 -3.00
CA LYS A 598 39.11 28.69 -1.76
C LYS A 598 38.05 28.46 -0.69
N VAL A 599 36.78 28.52 -1.09
CA VAL A 599 35.62 28.25 -0.22
C VAL A 599 35.69 26.81 0.29
N ALA A 600 36.03 25.85 -0.58
CA ALA A 600 36.22 24.46 -0.21
C ALA A 600 37.31 24.26 0.86
N ILE A 601 38.42 24.99 0.78
CA ILE A 601 39.50 24.92 1.78
C ILE A 601 39.00 25.41 3.15
N SER A 602 38.30 26.54 3.19
CA SER A 602 37.75 27.09 4.44
C SER A 602 36.70 26.16 5.06
N ILE A 603 35.77 25.62 4.27
CA ILE A 603 34.76 24.67 4.77
C ILE A 603 35.42 23.39 5.30
N ASN A 604 36.42 22.84 4.60
CA ASN A 604 37.11 21.62 5.05
C ASN A 604 37.82 21.79 6.41
N ARG A 605 38.29 23.01 6.75
CA ARG A 605 38.90 23.27 8.06
C ARG A 605 37.89 23.15 9.20
N ILE A 606 36.64 23.53 8.97
CA ILE A 606 35.57 23.58 9.99
C ILE A 606 34.53 22.46 9.86
N ILE A 607 34.68 21.54 8.90
CA ILE A 607 33.68 20.50 8.60
C ILE A 607 33.36 19.63 9.83
N HIS A 608 34.34 19.40 10.70
CA HIS A 608 34.19 18.64 11.93
C HIS A 608 33.22 19.28 12.93
N LYS A 609 32.97 20.60 12.84
CA LYS A 609 32.01 21.32 13.70
C LYS A 609 30.57 21.22 13.21
N ILE A 610 30.37 20.97 11.92
CA ILE A 610 29.03 20.82 11.33
C ILE A 610 28.66 19.37 11.03
N LYS A 611 29.54 18.43 11.36
CA LYS A 611 29.32 16.99 11.20
C LYS A 611 28.82 16.41 12.52
N PRO A 612 27.51 16.12 12.64
CA PRO A 612 26.95 15.52 13.85
C PRO A 612 27.46 14.09 14.06
N ALA A 613 27.22 13.54 15.25
CA ALA A 613 27.61 12.17 15.63
C ALA A 613 27.04 11.08 14.70
N SER A 614 25.92 11.36 14.01
CA SER A 614 25.33 10.47 13.00
C SER A 614 26.21 10.32 11.74
N GLY A 615 27.15 11.23 11.51
CA GLY A 615 28.07 11.22 10.39
C GLY A 615 27.57 11.88 9.10
N PHE A 616 26.32 12.37 9.07
CA PHE A 616 25.71 13.02 7.90
C PHE A 616 25.66 14.54 8.07
N VAL A 617 26.11 15.28 7.06
CA VAL A 617 26.10 16.75 7.06
C VAL A 617 24.83 17.26 6.37
N ASN A 618 24.12 18.20 6.98
CA ASN A 618 22.94 18.79 6.35
C ASN A 618 23.36 19.71 5.17
N PRO A 619 22.89 19.45 3.93
CA PRO A 619 23.26 20.22 2.74
C PRO A 619 22.99 21.72 2.85
N TYR A 620 21.93 22.11 3.56
CA TYR A 620 21.60 23.51 3.80
C TYR A 620 22.75 24.26 4.52
N LEU A 621 23.37 23.64 5.54
CA LEU A 621 24.49 24.25 6.26
C LEU A 621 25.69 24.49 5.36
N LEU A 622 25.97 23.55 4.43
CA LEU A 622 27.02 23.72 3.44
C LEU A 622 26.71 24.86 2.46
N SER A 623 25.45 24.99 2.05
CA SER A 623 25.01 26.09 1.17
C SER A 623 25.22 27.45 1.85
N VAL A 624 24.78 27.60 3.09
CA VAL A 624 24.94 28.83 3.89
C VAL A 624 26.42 29.15 4.09
N LEU A 625 27.24 28.18 4.52
CA LEU A 625 28.68 28.39 4.66
C LEU A 625 29.36 28.76 3.34
N SER A 626 28.93 28.15 2.22
CA SER A 626 29.47 28.50 0.90
C SER A 626 29.20 29.97 0.56
N GLN A 627 28.02 30.48 0.90
CA GLN A 627 27.68 31.90 0.71
C GLN A 627 28.49 32.83 1.63
N ILE A 628 28.67 32.42 2.89
CA ILE A 628 29.48 33.16 3.87
C ILE A 628 30.91 33.32 3.34
N PHE A 629 31.56 32.22 2.93
CA PHE A 629 32.95 32.26 2.47
C PHE A 629 33.15 32.78 1.04
N ALA A 630 32.17 32.63 0.14
CA ALA A 630 32.28 33.18 -1.22
C ALA A 630 32.36 34.72 -1.22
N SER A 631 31.87 35.35 -0.16
CA SER A 631 31.73 36.79 -0.03
C SER A 631 32.71 37.42 0.96
N ASP A 632 33.71 36.64 1.41
CA ASP A 632 34.67 37.05 2.45
C ASP A 632 36.10 36.55 2.18
N SER A 633 37.07 37.29 2.75
CA SER A 633 38.51 36.96 2.80
C SER A 633 39.03 36.84 4.25
N GLY A 634 38.12 36.89 5.23
CA GLY A 634 38.38 36.84 6.67
C GLY A 634 38.81 35.48 7.25
N SER A 635 39.23 35.49 8.52
CA SER A 635 39.85 34.37 9.23
C SER A 635 38.92 33.18 9.46
N ASP A 636 39.49 31.97 9.43
CA ASP A 636 38.71 30.73 9.60
C ASP A 636 38.24 30.48 11.05
N ASP A 637 38.82 31.13 12.06
CA ASP A 637 38.48 30.91 13.47
C ASP A 637 37.54 31.97 14.04
N MET A 638 36.47 31.50 14.68
CA MET A 638 35.58 32.31 15.54
C MET A 638 36.27 32.49 16.90
N SER A 639 36.60 33.73 17.26
CA SER A 639 37.27 34.04 18.53
C SER A 639 36.31 34.39 19.68
N GLU A 640 35.04 34.65 19.37
CA GLU A 640 34.03 35.09 20.34
C GLU A 640 33.24 33.93 20.94
N SER A 641 33.09 33.94 22.26
CA SER A 641 32.19 33.06 23.01
C SER A 641 30.78 33.65 23.03
N THR A 642 29.75 32.80 22.92
CA THR A 642 28.34 33.17 22.98
C THR A 642 27.66 32.41 24.11
N ALA A 643 26.81 33.07 24.87
CA ALA A 643 25.99 32.44 25.91
C ALA A 643 24.65 31.93 25.36
N ARG A 644 24.21 32.46 24.21
CA ARG A 644 22.93 32.09 23.58
C ARG A 644 23.04 30.87 22.68
N LEU A 645 24.17 30.66 22.00
CA LEU A 645 24.34 29.59 21.01
C LEU A 645 25.34 28.52 21.46
N ASP A 646 24.95 27.25 21.35
CA ASP A 646 25.81 26.10 21.57
C ASP A 646 26.66 25.83 20.33
N LEU A 647 27.95 26.17 20.40
CA LEU A 647 28.89 25.99 19.30
C LEU A 647 29.21 24.51 18.99
N THR A 648 28.68 23.55 19.77
CA THR A 648 28.76 22.12 19.47
C THR A 648 27.62 21.63 18.58
N ASP A 649 26.50 22.38 18.51
CA ASP A 649 25.41 22.09 17.58
C ASP A 649 25.72 22.65 16.18
N PRO A 650 25.61 21.85 15.10
CA PRO A 650 25.92 22.29 13.73
C PRO A 650 25.12 23.51 13.25
N PHE A 651 23.82 23.60 13.55
CA PHE A 651 22.98 24.70 13.09
C PHE A 651 23.28 25.97 13.87
N GLU A 652 23.43 25.87 15.19
CA GLU A 652 23.78 26.99 16.06
C GLU A 652 25.18 27.54 15.76
N TYR A 653 26.16 26.66 15.49
CA TYR A 653 27.50 27.06 15.08
C TYR A 653 27.49 27.86 13.76
N VAL A 654 26.75 27.40 12.75
CA VAL A 654 26.66 28.11 11.45
C VAL A 654 25.94 29.44 11.61
N LEU A 655 24.89 29.50 12.43
CA LEU A 655 24.21 30.76 12.75
C LEU A 655 25.15 31.74 13.46
N ALA A 656 25.87 31.30 14.49
CA ALA A 656 26.85 32.12 15.21
C ALA A 656 27.91 32.69 14.26
N ARG A 657 28.41 31.85 13.34
CA ARG A 657 29.39 32.26 12.33
C ARG A 657 28.83 33.27 11.33
N LEU A 658 27.58 33.10 10.90
CA LEU A 658 26.90 34.07 10.06
C LEU A 658 26.81 35.41 10.78
N LEU A 659 26.34 35.41 12.03
CA LEU A 659 26.19 36.63 12.84
C LEU A 659 27.53 37.35 13.03
N SER A 660 28.58 36.63 13.45
CA SER A 660 29.92 37.21 13.60
C SER A 660 30.44 37.81 12.30
N ARG A 661 30.27 37.12 11.17
CA ARG A 661 30.65 37.65 9.86
C ARG A 661 29.90 38.94 9.53
N GLU A 662 28.60 39.04 9.81
CA GLU A 662 27.84 40.27 9.57
C GLU A 662 28.25 41.41 10.51
N ILE A 663 28.53 41.09 11.78
CA ILE A 663 29.05 42.04 12.77
C ILE A 663 30.38 42.62 12.29
N GLU A 664 31.34 41.78 11.91
CA GLU A 664 32.65 42.21 11.43
C GLU A 664 32.54 42.99 10.10
N LYS A 665 31.85 42.43 9.11
CA LYS A 665 31.77 42.99 7.75
C LYS A 665 31.05 44.33 7.72
N GLN A 666 30.01 44.51 8.53
CA GLN A 666 29.27 45.77 8.62
C GLN A 666 29.79 46.69 9.74
N SER A 667 30.85 46.28 10.45
CA SER A 667 31.43 47.00 11.59
C SER A 667 30.39 47.35 12.66
N LEU A 668 29.51 46.41 12.96
CA LEU A 668 28.52 46.55 14.02
C LEU A 668 29.23 46.48 15.38
N LYS A 669 28.82 47.31 16.34
CA LYS A 669 29.40 47.36 17.69
C LYS A 669 28.52 46.61 18.69
N ILE A 670 28.13 45.39 18.34
CA ILE A 670 27.25 44.52 19.12
C ILE A 670 27.88 43.14 19.21
N SER A 671 27.53 42.38 20.23
CA SER A 671 27.96 40.98 20.36
C SER A 671 27.07 40.05 19.54
N ILE A 672 27.52 38.79 19.38
CA ILE A 672 26.70 37.72 18.81
C ILE A 672 25.40 37.54 19.61
N ASP A 673 25.46 37.64 20.94
CA ASP A 673 24.30 37.47 21.81
C ASP A 673 23.30 38.64 21.63
N ASP A 674 23.77 39.87 21.51
CA ASP A 674 22.90 41.03 21.21
C ASP A 674 22.20 40.88 19.84
N TYR A 675 22.92 40.37 18.84
CA TYR A 675 22.33 40.11 17.53
C TYR A 675 21.32 38.95 17.62
N TYR A 676 21.65 37.88 18.33
CA TYR A 676 20.73 36.76 18.52
C TYR A 676 19.43 37.21 19.20
N ASP A 677 19.51 38.01 20.26
CA ASP A 677 18.35 38.55 20.96
C ASP A 677 17.49 39.42 20.03
N PHE A 678 18.11 40.14 19.08
CA PHE A 678 17.38 40.83 18.02
C PHE A 678 16.67 39.88 17.04
N LEU A 679 17.34 38.78 16.63
CA LEU A 679 16.69 37.77 15.79
C LEU A 679 15.53 37.10 16.53
N GLU A 680 15.68 36.81 17.83
CA GLU A 680 14.63 36.26 18.68
C GLU A 680 13.42 37.19 18.73
N TYR A 681 13.62 38.50 18.93
CA TYR A 681 12.55 39.49 18.85
C TYR A 681 11.82 39.46 17.49
N VAL A 682 12.57 39.48 16.37
CA VAL A 682 11.95 39.44 15.03
C VAL A 682 11.13 38.16 14.82
N VAL A 683 11.65 37.01 15.26
CA VAL A 683 11.03 35.70 15.02
C VAL A 683 9.84 35.43 15.94
N ILE A 684 10.00 35.72 17.22
CA ILE A 684 9.03 35.39 18.27
C ILE A 684 8.08 36.54 18.45
N ASP A 685 8.59 37.75 18.71
CA ASP A 685 7.73 38.85 19.10
C ASP A 685 6.92 39.45 17.97
N GLU A 686 7.55 39.54 16.80
CA GLU A 686 6.97 40.08 15.56
C GLU A 686 6.55 38.97 14.58
N GLU A 687 6.51 37.72 15.03
CA GLU A 687 6.04 36.54 14.27
C GLU A 687 6.76 36.36 12.91
N ASN A 688 8.06 36.68 12.85
CA ASN A 688 8.88 36.69 11.63
C ASN A 688 8.31 37.61 10.53
N SER A 689 7.69 38.71 10.91
CA SER A 689 7.13 39.70 9.98
C SER A 689 7.11 41.09 10.61
N THR A 690 8.27 41.71 10.81
CA THR A 690 8.38 43.01 11.47
C THR A 690 8.14 44.16 10.47
N PRO A 691 7.25 45.13 10.74
CA PRO A 691 7.17 46.36 9.95
C PRO A 691 8.51 47.09 9.90
N LEU A 692 8.89 47.68 8.76
CA LEU A 692 10.20 48.32 8.61
C LEU A 692 10.45 49.43 9.66
N GLU A 693 9.43 50.20 10.00
CA GLU A 693 9.50 51.23 11.04
C GLU A 693 9.81 50.64 12.43
N GLU A 694 9.18 49.52 12.78
CA GLU A 694 9.39 48.82 14.04
C GLU A 694 10.78 48.17 14.09
N PHE A 695 11.22 47.59 12.98
CA PHE A 695 12.57 47.04 12.81
C PHE A 695 13.64 48.12 13.04
N ILE A 696 13.47 49.30 12.44
CA ILE A 696 14.33 50.47 12.65
C ILE A 696 14.31 50.89 14.11
N ARG A 697 13.12 51.02 14.70
CA ARG A 697 12.95 51.48 16.08
C ARG A 697 13.65 50.56 17.07
N TYR A 698 13.52 49.25 16.91
CA TYR A 698 14.19 48.29 17.79
C TYR A 698 15.71 48.45 17.72
N ILE A 699 16.28 48.57 16.51
CA ILE A 699 17.73 48.80 16.34
C ILE A 699 18.15 50.10 17.03
N ASP A 700 17.44 51.20 16.82
CA ASP A 700 17.79 52.50 17.39
C ASP A 700 17.70 52.51 18.93
N VAL A 701 16.69 51.86 19.50
CA VAL A 701 16.43 51.85 20.95
C VAL A 701 17.29 50.82 21.67
N MET A 702 17.29 49.57 21.21
CA MET A 702 17.88 48.43 21.93
C MET A 702 19.35 48.22 21.58
N LEU A 703 19.73 48.43 20.32
CA LEU A 703 21.11 48.23 19.84
C LEU A 703 21.90 49.55 19.75
N GLY A 704 21.24 50.69 19.54
CA GLY A 704 21.85 52.01 19.49
C GLY A 704 22.31 52.54 20.86
N GLY A 705 21.65 52.13 21.94
CA GLY A 705 21.97 52.53 23.33
C GLY A 705 23.20 51.84 23.95
N ALA A 706 23.65 50.70 23.41
CA ALA A 706 24.81 49.96 23.91
C ALA A 706 26.16 50.68 23.67
N SER A 707 26.17 51.69 22.80
CA SER A 707 27.36 52.46 22.44
C SER A 707 27.29 53.89 22.98
N GLY A 708 27.86 54.15 24.16
CA GLY A 708 27.92 55.49 24.78
C GLY A 708 28.70 56.58 24.02
N LYS A 709 28.91 56.48 22.70
CA LYS A 709 29.44 57.55 21.84
C LYS A 709 28.79 57.51 20.46
N SER A 710 28.17 58.62 20.08
CA SER A 710 27.52 58.92 18.81
C SER A 710 28.40 58.59 17.59
N GLN A 711 27.99 57.60 16.80
CA GLN A 711 28.21 57.50 15.35
C GLN A 711 27.24 56.44 14.82
N HIS A 712 26.20 56.88 14.09
CA HIS A 712 25.14 56.03 13.57
C HIS A 712 25.70 55.01 12.59
N THR A 713 25.76 53.74 12.99
CA THR A 713 25.76 52.64 12.02
C THR A 713 24.41 52.69 11.32
N SER A 714 24.38 52.91 10.01
CA SER A 714 23.11 53.07 9.28
C SER A 714 22.26 51.80 9.40
N VAL A 715 20.95 51.93 9.63
CA VAL A 715 19.97 50.81 9.59
C VAL A 715 20.15 49.94 8.34
N GLY A 716 20.52 50.56 7.21
CA GLY A 716 20.85 49.88 5.96
C GLY A 716 21.99 48.86 6.06
N SER A 717 22.79 48.85 7.12
CA SER A 717 23.80 47.84 7.40
C SER A 717 23.19 46.53 7.92
N TYR A 718 22.13 46.59 8.73
CA TYR A 718 21.42 45.41 9.22
C TYR A 718 20.61 44.74 8.11
N LEU A 719 19.98 45.54 7.23
CA LEU A 719 19.25 45.03 6.06
C LEU A 719 20.16 44.36 5.00
N LYS A 720 21.49 44.51 5.09
CA LYS A 720 22.45 43.79 4.23
C LYS A 720 22.77 42.38 4.74
N CYS A 721 22.31 42.03 5.94
CA CYS A 721 22.47 40.68 6.48
C CYS A 721 21.82 39.67 5.55
N LEU A 722 22.55 38.59 5.25
CA LEU A 722 22.07 37.51 4.38
C LEU A 722 20.75 36.88 4.84
N LEU A 723 20.42 36.98 6.13
CA LEU A 723 19.21 36.41 6.71
C LEU A 723 17.95 37.23 6.40
N PHE A 724 18.04 38.55 6.25
CA PHE A 724 16.87 39.39 6.15
C PHE A 724 16.39 39.55 4.71
N SER A 725 15.07 39.54 4.53
CA SER A 725 14.44 39.96 3.27
C SER A 725 13.40 41.04 3.54
N LEU A 726 13.32 42.02 2.63
CA LEU A 726 12.39 43.14 2.69
C LEU A 726 11.34 42.97 1.60
N ASN A 727 10.10 42.71 1.99
CA ASN A 727 8.96 42.57 1.08
C ASN A 727 7.79 43.40 1.60
N ASN A 728 7.21 44.27 0.75
CA ASN A 728 6.05 45.10 1.09
C ASN A 728 6.19 45.85 2.43
N ASP A 729 7.34 46.50 2.65
CA ASP A 729 7.65 47.27 3.87
C ASP A 729 7.67 46.45 5.18
N ARG A 730 7.84 45.14 5.06
CA ARG A 730 8.05 44.23 6.19
C ARG A 730 9.37 43.48 6.02
N VAL A 731 10.08 43.35 7.13
CA VAL A 731 11.33 42.61 7.25
C VAL A 731 11.03 41.25 7.86
N ASN A 732 11.57 40.20 7.26
CA ASN A 732 11.52 38.85 7.81
C ASN A 732 12.87 38.15 7.64
N ILE A 733 13.06 37.06 8.37
CA ILE A 733 14.15 36.12 8.12
C ILE A 733 13.69 35.15 7.03
N SER A 734 14.43 35.10 5.92
CA SER A 734 14.13 34.27 4.75
C SER A 734 14.52 32.80 4.92
N HIS A 735 15.38 32.52 5.89
CA HIS A 735 15.92 31.19 6.20
C HIS A 735 15.05 30.46 7.25
N GLU A 736 14.10 29.63 6.79
CA GLU A 736 13.13 28.94 7.65
C GLU A 736 13.79 28.05 8.72
N GLU A 737 14.90 27.39 8.39
CA GLU A 737 15.64 26.53 9.33
C GLU A 737 16.14 27.32 10.55
N PHE A 738 16.59 28.58 10.37
CA PHE A 738 17.02 29.41 11.49
C PHE A 738 15.85 30.00 12.27
N VAL A 739 14.74 30.32 11.60
CA VAL A 739 13.48 30.71 12.26
C VAL A 739 13.01 29.60 13.20
N ASN A 740 13.01 28.34 12.71
CA ASN A 740 12.61 27.18 13.49
C ASN A 740 13.59 26.90 14.64
N LEU A 741 14.91 27.03 14.41
CA LEU A 741 15.93 26.92 15.45
C LEU A 741 15.69 27.91 16.60
N ILE A 742 15.42 29.19 16.27
CA ILE A 742 15.14 30.23 17.26
C ILE A 742 13.86 29.91 18.05
N ARG A 743 12.79 29.47 17.38
CA ARG A 743 11.55 29.01 18.04
C ARG A 743 11.77 27.84 18.99
N ILE A 744 12.55 26.85 18.57
CA ILE A 744 12.88 25.67 19.40
C ILE A 744 13.66 26.11 20.64
N LYS A 745 14.69 26.96 20.50
CA LYS A 745 15.48 27.45 21.63
C LYS A 745 14.66 28.28 22.60
N ALA A 746 13.89 29.25 22.10
CA ALA A 746 12.98 30.05 22.94
C ALA A 746 11.96 29.16 23.67
N GLY A 747 11.44 28.13 22.98
CA GLY A 747 10.55 27.14 23.57
C GLY A 747 11.21 26.29 24.66
N ILE A 748 12.45 25.84 24.47
CA ILE A 748 13.22 25.10 25.49
C ILE A 748 13.51 26.01 26.70
N ASN A 749 13.96 27.24 26.45
CA ASN A 749 14.29 28.21 27.49
C ASN A 749 13.10 28.50 28.41
N ALA A 750 11.87 28.51 27.87
CA ALA A 750 10.65 28.66 28.67
C ALA A 750 10.41 27.52 29.68
N PHE A 751 11.08 26.37 29.53
CA PHE A 751 11.02 25.24 30.48
C PHE A 751 12.29 25.08 31.31
N GLN A 752 13.35 25.84 31.03
CA GLN A 752 14.56 25.88 31.84
C GLN A 752 14.37 26.93 32.94
N ILE A 753 14.58 26.55 34.21
CA ILE A 753 14.62 27.38 35.45
C ILE A 753 13.50 27.04 36.47
N GLU A 754 13.94 26.60 37.66
CA GLU A 754 13.14 26.29 38.86
C GLU A 754 12.60 27.53 39.61
N SER A 755 12.49 28.71 39.00
CA SER A 755 11.96 29.92 39.68
C SER A 755 11.05 30.74 38.79
N GLN A 756 9.75 30.66 39.09
CA GLN A 756 8.62 31.48 38.60
C GLN A 756 8.52 31.69 37.08
N ILE A 757 7.47 31.13 36.47
CA ILE A 757 7.06 31.47 35.10
C ILE A 757 6.79 32.98 35.02
N ASN A 758 7.51 33.69 34.15
CA ASN A 758 7.30 35.12 33.95
C ASN A 758 6.30 35.37 32.80
N SER A 759 5.81 36.61 32.68
CA SER A 759 4.83 36.96 31.63
C SER A 759 5.40 36.89 30.21
N GLN A 760 6.72 37.05 30.06
CA GLN A 760 7.41 36.97 28.78
C GLN A 760 7.47 35.52 28.29
N ASP A 761 7.77 34.54 29.15
CA ASP A 761 7.79 33.11 28.81
C ASP A 761 6.41 32.64 28.33
N VAL A 762 5.36 33.07 29.03
CA VAL A 762 3.96 32.81 28.64
C VAL A 762 3.67 33.42 27.27
N GLY A 763 4.10 34.67 27.04
CA GLY A 763 3.96 35.35 25.75
C GLY A 763 4.69 34.63 24.62
N HIS A 764 5.96 34.25 24.83
CA HIS A 764 6.78 33.53 23.87
C HIS A 764 6.15 32.18 23.53
N LEU A 765 5.81 31.35 24.52
CA LEU A 765 5.15 30.06 24.27
C LEU A 765 3.79 30.22 23.59
N THR A 766 3.03 31.27 23.91
CA THR A 766 1.77 31.56 23.22
C THR A 766 2.01 31.82 21.73
N LYS A 767 3.02 32.63 21.39
CA LYS A 767 3.35 32.93 19.99
C LYS A 767 3.94 31.70 19.28
N ILE A 768 4.86 30.96 19.91
CA ILE A 768 5.48 29.75 19.35
C ILE A 768 4.42 28.68 19.04
N LEU A 769 3.59 28.33 20.02
CA LEU A 769 2.60 27.26 19.90
C LEU A 769 1.35 27.71 19.13
N GLY A 770 1.04 29.02 19.15
CA GLY A 770 -0.09 29.61 18.46
C GLY A 770 0.13 29.83 16.95
N THR A 771 1.37 30.09 16.52
CA THR A 771 1.71 30.33 15.11
C THR A 771 1.83 29.04 14.31
N ASP A 772 2.52 28.01 14.84
CA ASP A 772 2.62 26.68 14.21
C ASP A 772 1.79 25.63 14.96
N TYR A 773 0.47 25.81 14.96
CA TYR A 773 -0.42 24.97 15.76
C TYR A 773 -0.42 23.50 15.30
N ASN A 774 -0.21 23.21 14.01
CA ASN A 774 -0.20 21.86 13.43
C ASN A 774 1.17 21.13 13.53
N ASP A 775 2.21 21.78 14.07
CA ASP A 775 3.59 21.24 14.19
C ASP A 775 4.28 20.89 12.89
N ILE A 776 3.94 21.57 11.80
CA ILE A 776 4.56 21.25 10.50
C ILE A 776 6.05 21.51 10.56
N THR A 777 6.46 22.55 11.29
CA THR A 777 7.87 22.85 11.40
C THR A 777 8.62 21.84 12.29
N GLY A 778 7.90 20.96 12.99
CA GLY A 778 8.44 20.00 13.96
C GLY A 778 8.97 20.65 15.23
N VAL A 779 8.57 21.90 15.50
CA VAL A 779 9.06 22.69 16.63
C VAL A 779 8.62 22.06 17.97
N LYS A 780 7.37 21.61 18.10
CA LYS A 780 6.88 20.96 19.33
C LYS A 780 7.61 19.64 19.56
N GLY A 781 7.70 18.78 18.55
CA GLY A 781 8.46 17.54 18.65
C GLY A 781 9.94 17.74 18.98
N ALA A 782 10.58 18.77 18.40
CA ALA A 782 11.96 19.13 18.71
C ALA A 782 12.12 19.64 20.15
N ILE A 783 11.20 20.49 20.63
CA ILE A 783 11.17 20.95 22.03
C ILE A 783 10.99 19.75 22.97
N ALA A 784 10.00 18.88 22.74
CA ALA A 784 9.76 17.69 23.55
C ALA A 784 10.99 16.77 23.62
N SER A 785 11.63 16.53 22.47
CA SER A 785 12.85 15.72 22.37
C SER A 785 14.03 16.35 23.12
N ALA A 786 14.21 17.67 23.00
CA ALA A 786 15.26 18.39 23.70
C ALA A 786 15.06 18.37 25.23
N LEU A 787 13.83 18.59 25.70
CA LEU A 787 13.49 18.50 27.14
C LEU A 787 13.75 17.09 27.69
N TRP A 788 13.46 16.05 26.90
CA TRP A 788 13.76 14.67 27.27
C TRP A 788 15.27 14.39 27.35
N LYS A 789 16.05 14.91 26.39
CA LYS A 789 17.52 14.73 26.34
C LYS A 789 18.27 15.40 27.48
N GLN A 790 17.75 16.51 28.01
CA GLN A 790 18.35 17.22 29.16
C GLN A 790 18.27 16.43 30.47
N GLN A 791 17.79 15.16 30.45
CA GLN A 791 17.54 14.32 31.63
C GLN A 791 16.69 15.02 32.70
N ALA A 792 15.80 15.90 32.26
CA ALA A 792 14.90 16.59 33.16
C ALA A 792 13.99 15.59 33.89
N ASP A 793 13.80 15.81 35.19
CA ASP A 793 12.84 15.05 35.97
C ASP A 793 11.44 15.23 35.37
N VAL A 794 10.81 14.11 35.00
CA VAL A 794 9.50 14.09 34.31
C VAL A 794 8.44 14.81 35.13
N ASP A 795 8.51 14.68 36.46
CA ASP A 795 7.59 15.34 37.38
C ASP A 795 7.79 16.86 37.40
N SER A 796 9.03 17.34 37.34
CA SER A 796 9.36 18.77 37.23
C SER A 796 8.83 19.39 35.94
N VAL A 797 9.04 18.74 34.78
CA VAL A 797 8.54 19.24 33.50
C VAL A 797 7.00 19.21 33.45
N ASN A 798 6.38 18.14 33.95
CA ASN A 798 4.93 18.05 34.06
C ASN A 798 4.33 19.10 35.02
N SER A 799 5.05 19.45 36.08
CA SER A 799 4.69 20.58 36.96
C SER A 799 4.74 21.92 36.21
N MET A 800 5.73 22.12 35.33
CA MET A 800 5.78 23.30 34.46
C MET A 800 4.63 23.33 33.45
N PHE A 801 4.32 22.21 32.77
CA PHE A 801 3.14 22.14 31.91
C PHE A 801 1.86 22.51 32.65
N LYS A 802 1.67 21.99 33.87
CA LYS A 802 0.52 22.34 34.72
C LYS A 802 0.45 23.84 35.03
N LYS A 803 1.58 24.47 35.35
CA LYS A 803 1.63 25.92 35.58
C LYS A 803 1.32 26.71 34.30
N TYR A 804 1.87 26.32 33.14
CA TYR A 804 1.53 26.96 31.86
C TYR A 804 0.06 26.82 31.50
N VAL A 805 -0.53 25.64 31.71
CA VAL A 805 -1.98 25.42 31.55
C VAL A 805 -2.76 26.38 32.44
N SER A 806 -2.30 26.68 33.66
CA SER A 806 -2.97 27.66 34.52
C SER A 806 -2.80 29.12 34.07
N HIS A 807 -1.67 29.47 33.45
CA HIS A 807 -1.43 30.82 32.91
C HIS A 807 -2.12 31.08 31.58
N PHE A 808 -2.30 30.05 30.76
CA PHE A 808 -3.02 30.15 29.49
C PHE A 808 -4.54 30.23 29.69
N LYS A 809 -5.03 29.86 30.88
CA LYS A 809 -6.43 30.03 31.25
C LYS A 809 -6.76 31.51 31.42
N ASN A 810 -7.75 31.98 30.68
CA ASN A 810 -8.27 33.34 30.80
C ASN A 810 -9.53 33.37 31.68
N GLU A 811 -9.76 34.51 32.36
CA GLU A 811 -11.01 34.74 33.10
C GLU A 811 -12.24 34.87 32.18
N THR A 812 -12.02 35.15 30.90
CA THR A 812 -13.06 35.32 29.88
C THR A 812 -13.07 34.15 28.87
N SER A 813 -14.26 33.63 28.55
CA SER A 813 -14.51 32.49 27.64
C SER A 813 -14.34 32.81 26.14
N ASN A 814 -13.74 33.94 25.77
CA ASN A 814 -13.51 34.34 24.38
C ASN A 814 -12.01 34.34 24.08
N PHE A 815 -11.50 33.22 23.59
CA PHE A 815 -10.11 33.11 23.14
C PHE A 815 -9.92 33.80 21.79
N SER A 816 -8.77 34.47 21.62
CA SER A 816 -8.30 34.76 20.26
C SER A 816 -7.91 33.46 19.57
N LEU A 817 -7.95 33.42 18.24
CA LEU A 817 -7.53 32.23 17.47
C LEU A 817 -6.11 31.78 17.85
N MET A 818 -5.20 32.73 18.09
CA MET A 818 -3.83 32.43 18.54
C MET A 818 -3.81 31.78 19.93
N GLN A 819 -4.66 32.22 20.86
CA GLN A 819 -4.76 31.62 22.19
C GLN A 819 -5.33 30.20 22.14
N SER A 820 -6.42 29.95 21.39
CA SER A 820 -6.95 28.59 21.22
C SER A 820 -5.89 27.65 20.63
N ARG A 821 -5.14 28.13 19.62
CA ARG A 821 -4.01 27.40 19.02
C ARG A 821 -2.88 27.14 20.00
N ALA A 822 -2.53 28.11 20.83
CA ALA A 822 -1.49 27.96 21.83
C ALA A 822 -1.88 26.96 22.94
N ILE A 823 -3.13 27.01 23.41
CA ILE A 823 -3.68 26.03 24.37
C ILE A 823 -3.63 24.62 23.76
N TYR A 824 -4.10 24.47 22.52
CA TYR A 824 -4.00 23.22 21.78
C TYR A 824 -2.54 22.73 21.68
N GLY A 825 -1.64 23.60 21.22
CA GLY A 825 -0.22 23.30 21.06
C GLY A 825 0.47 22.91 22.35
N LEU A 826 0.09 23.52 23.48
CA LEU A 826 0.64 23.19 24.80
C LEU A 826 0.22 21.78 25.25
N HIS A 827 -1.05 21.42 25.06
CA HIS A 827 -1.52 20.06 25.37
C HIS A 827 -0.91 19.03 24.42
N ALA A 828 -0.79 19.34 23.13
CA ALA A 828 -0.12 18.48 22.16
C ALA A 828 1.34 18.22 22.54
N LEU A 829 2.08 19.29 22.88
CA LEU A 829 3.48 19.22 23.32
C LEU A 829 3.63 18.37 24.60
N ALA A 830 2.72 18.53 25.57
CA ALA A 830 2.72 17.72 26.80
C ALA A 830 2.48 16.22 26.50
N PHE A 831 1.57 15.91 25.58
CA PHE A 831 1.26 14.54 25.19
C PHE A 831 2.45 13.89 24.45
N GLU A 832 3.11 14.65 23.59
CA GLU A 832 4.29 14.20 22.86
C GLU A 832 5.48 13.96 23.79
N TYR A 833 5.77 14.89 24.71
CA TYR A 833 6.80 14.73 25.75
C TYR A 833 6.57 13.47 26.59
N ASN A 834 5.32 13.22 27.02
CA ASN A 834 4.94 12.04 27.81
C ASN A 834 4.75 10.76 26.95
N LYS A 835 4.95 10.83 25.62
CA LYS A 835 4.83 9.70 24.68
C LYS A 835 3.50 8.94 24.81
N ILE A 836 2.39 9.67 24.87
CA ILE A 836 1.04 9.10 25.04
C ILE A 836 0.69 8.18 23.86
N LYS A 837 0.26 6.94 24.17
CA LYS A 837 -0.08 5.91 23.16
C LYS A 837 -1.55 5.56 23.09
N ASP A 838 -2.30 5.76 24.18
CA ASP A 838 -3.69 5.34 24.31
C ASP A 838 -4.53 6.37 25.06
N GLY A 839 -5.86 6.23 24.93
CA GLY A 839 -6.82 7.17 25.52
C GLY A 839 -6.85 7.20 27.05
N THR A 840 -6.50 6.10 27.71
CA THR A 840 -6.46 6.03 29.17
C THR A 840 -5.29 6.85 29.71
N SER A 841 -4.12 6.68 29.08
CA SER A 841 -2.92 7.46 29.39
C SER A 841 -3.13 8.95 29.11
N ALA A 842 -3.82 9.29 28.01
CA ALA A 842 -4.22 10.66 27.69
C ALA A 842 -5.10 11.27 28.79
N ALA A 843 -6.12 10.54 29.24
CA ALA A 843 -7.03 10.98 30.29
C ALA A 843 -6.30 11.18 31.63
N ALA A 844 -5.37 10.28 31.98
CA ALA A 844 -4.55 10.41 33.18
C ALA A 844 -3.67 11.67 33.15
N LEU A 845 -3.05 11.96 32.01
CA LEU A 845 -2.24 13.17 31.84
C LEU A 845 -3.08 14.44 31.92
N LEU A 846 -4.24 14.48 31.27
CA LEU A 846 -5.17 15.62 31.38
C LEU A 846 -5.61 15.87 32.83
N LYS A 847 -5.92 14.81 33.59
CA LYS A 847 -6.26 14.92 35.01
C LYS A 847 -5.11 15.55 35.81
N MET A 848 -3.87 15.16 35.54
CA MET A 848 -2.69 15.72 36.19
C MET A 848 -2.52 17.21 35.85
N LEU A 849 -2.55 17.56 34.57
CA LEU A 849 -2.36 18.92 34.06
C LEU A 849 -3.43 19.90 34.56
N HIS A 850 -4.67 19.45 34.69
CA HIS A 850 -5.78 20.29 35.17
C HIS A 850 -6.02 20.17 36.69
N GLY A 851 -5.28 19.30 37.38
CA GLY A 851 -5.37 19.13 38.84
C GLY A 851 -6.59 18.36 39.33
N GLY A 852 -7.27 17.60 38.46
CA GLY A 852 -8.43 16.80 38.83
C GLY A 852 -9.24 16.28 37.64
N PRO A 853 -10.41 15.66 37.87
CA PRO A 853 -11.29 15.14 36.82
C PRO A 853 -12.02 16.24 36.02
N LYS A 854 -11.95 17.50 36.48
CA LYS A 854 -12.52 18.65 35.80
C LYS A 854 -11.48 19.30 34.88
N ILE A 855 -11.67 19.14 33.58
CA ILE A 855 -10.84 19.70 32.52
C ILE A 855 -11.47 21.01 32.07
N SER A 856 -10.71 22.11 32.11
CA SER A 856 -11.23 23.45 31.78
C SER A 856 -10.42 24.10 30.68
N GLN A 857 -11.10 24.75 29.72
CA GLN A 857 -10.44 25.50 28.65
C GLN A 857 -9.44 24.65 27.84
N LEU A 858 -9.84 23.41 27.53
CA LEU A 858 -9.11 22.56 26.59
C LEU A 858 -9.53 22.94 25.17
N CYS A 859 -8.56 23.25 24.31
CA CYS A 859 -8.78 23.43 22.87
C CYS A 859 -8.24 22.21 22.13
N VAL A 860 -9.07 21.60 21.29
CA VAL A 860 -8.75 20.47 20.43
C VAL A 860 -9.03 20.87 18.98
N LEU A 861 -7.97 21.02 18.18
CA LEU A 861 -8.05 21.48 16.80
C LEU A 861 -7.59 20.37 15.85
N GLY A 862 -8.42 20.00 14.88
CA GLY A 862 -8.15 18.94 13.90
C GLY A 862 -7.93 17.56 14.55
N ASN A 863 -6.93 16.84 14.05
CA ASN A 863 -6.60 15.50 14.54
C ASN A 863 -5.76 15.57 15.83
N PHE A 864 -6.36 15.23 16.97
CA PHE A 864 -5.69 15.21 18.28
C PHE A 864 -5.73 13.84 18.97
N TYR A 865 -4.79 13.47 19.83
CA TYR A 865 -4.73 12.13 20.46
C TYR A 865 -6.10 11.58 20.90
N LYS A 866 -6.31 10.25 20.79
CA LYS A 866 -7.52 9.64 21.36
C LYS A 866 -7.55 9.91 22.86
N ILE A 867 -8.69 10.32 23.38
CA ILE A 867 -8.91 10.58 24.81
C ILE A 867 -9.98 9.62 25.32
N ASP A 868 -9.78 9.02 26.48
CA ASP A 868 -10.85 8.35 27.21
C ASP A 868 -11.60 9.41 28.06
N PHE A 869 -12.84 9.72 27.69
CA PHE A 869 -13.64 10.74 28.34
C PHE A 869 -14.35 10.22 29.61
N SER A 870 -14.23 8.93 29.91
CA SER A 870 -14.94 8.29 31.02
C SER A 870 -14.60 8.92 32.37
N GLY A 871 -15.62 9.32 33.13
CA GLY A 871 -15.45 9.94 34.44
C GLY A 871 -14.78 11.33 34.43
N LEU A 872 -14.84 12.06 33.32
CA LEU A 872 -14.31 13.42 33.18
C LEU A 872 -15.42 14.46 32.94
N GLU A 873 -15.22 15.66 33.49
CA GLU A 873 -16.08 16.83 33.26
C GLU A 873 -15.28 17.88 32.47
N PHE A 874 -15.79 18.32 31.32
CA PHE A 874 -15.18 19.32 30.46
C PHE A 874 -15.98 20.62 30.54
N VAL A 875 -15.28 21.73 30.82
CA VAL A 875 -15.91 23.05 30.99
C VAL A 875 -15.20 24.09 30.16
N ASP A 876 -15.96 24.85 29.37
CA ASP A 876 -15.43 25.95 28.54
C ASP A 876 -14.38 25.46 27.52
N CYS A 877 -14.59 24.27 26.95
CA CYS A 877 -13.66 23.62 26.03
C CYS A 877 -14.08 23.80 24.56
N GLU A 878 -13.11 23.84 23.65
CA GLU A 878 -13.34 23.98 22.21
C GLU A 878 -12.87 22.71 21.49
N PHE A 879 -13.75 22.09 20.70
CA PHE A 879 -13.45 20.95 19.86
C PHE A 879 -13.80 21.30 18.41
N SER A 880 -12.78 21.49 17.57
CA SER A 880 -12.95 21.90 16.18
C SER A 880 -12.20 20.94 15.25
N GLY A 881 -12.89 20.30 14.32
CA GLY A 881 -12.31 19.35 13.36
C GLY A 881 -11.86 18.02 13.98
N TYR A 882 -12.25 17.72 15.23
CA TYR A 882 -11.85 16.49 15.92
C TYR A 882 -12.68 15.28 15.47
N GLN A 883 -12.45 14.86 14.23
CA GLN A 883 -13.23 13.86 13.51
C GLN A 883 -13.35 12.48 14.20
N ARG A 884 -12.41 12.16 15.11
CA ARG A 884 -12.41 10.89 15.87
C ARG A 884 -13.12 10.96 17.23
N LEU A 885 -13.70 12.10 17.61
CA LEU A 885 -14.39 12.30 18.90
C LEU A 885 -15.41 11.20 19.18
N LEU A 886 -16.35 10.95 18.26
CA LEU A 886 -17.43 9.98 18.45
C LEU A 886 -16.96 8.52 18.53
N SER A 887 -15.70 8.24 18.16
CA SER A 887 -15.08 6.92 18.31
C SER A 887 -14.30 6.74 19.62
N CYS A 888 -14.25 7.77 20.45
CA CYS A 888 -13.64 7.73 21.77
C CYS A 888 -14.60 7.13 22.80
N LYS A 889 -14.04 6.62 23.90
CA LYS A 889 -14.82 6.10 25.01
C LYS A 889 -15.42 7.25 25.82
N ALA A 890 -16.66 7.08 26.22
CA ALA A 890 -17.34 7.94 27.18
C ALA A 890 -18.26 7.09 28.06
N ASP A 891 -18.61 7.58 29.24
CA ASP A 891 -19.54 6.91 30.14
C ASP A 891 -20.66 7.86 30.57
N SER A 892 -21.62 7.34 31.34
CA SER A 892 -22.73 8.15 31.86
C SER A 892 -22.30 9.28 32.81
N ILE A 893 -21.05 9.30 33.25
CA ILE A 893 -20.49 10.31 34.15
C ILE A 893 -19.85 11.45 33.35
N THR A 894 -19.42 11.19 32.10
CA THR A 894 -18.89 12.19 31.19
C THR A 894 -19.86 13.36 31.01
N LYS A 895 -19.37 14.59 31.23
CA LYS A 895 -20.16 15.83 31.11
C LYS A 895 -19.42 16.93 30.37
N PHE A 896 -20.12 17.66 29.53
CA PHE A 896 -19.65 18.86 28.83
C PHE A 896 -20.51 20.06 29.20
N LYS A 897 -19.86 21.18 29.51
CA LYS A 897 -20.49 22.46 29.86
C LYS A 897 -19.82 23.60 29.14
N LYS A 898 -20.61 24.56 28.64
CA LYS A 898 -20.12 25.73 27.89
C LYS A 898 -19.11 25.38 26.79
N SER A 899 -19.21 24.18 26.21
CA SER A 899 -18.21 23.66 25.29
C SER A 899 -18.71 23.70 23.85
N SER A 900 -17.82 23.98 22.91
CA SER A 900 -18.16 24.09 21.49
C SER A 900 -17.64 22.91 20.67
N PHE A 901 -18.43 22.46 19.69
CA PHE A 901 -18.12 21.35 18.82
C PHE A 901 -18.44 21.71 17.37
N THR A 902 -17.41 21.74 16.53
CA THR A 902 -17.53 22.06 15.10
C THR A 902 -16.78 21.03 14.26
N ASN A 903 -17.44 20.49 13.23
CA ASN A 903 -16.90 19.50 12.30
C ASN A 903 -16.31 18.22 12.98
N CYS A 904 -16.98 17.69 14.00
CA CYS A 904 -16.51 16.53 14.78
C CYS A 904 -17.18 15.19 14.39
N SER A 905 -18.04 15.16 13.36
CA SER A 905 -19.00 14.08 13.10
C SER A 905 -18.58 13.04 12.03
N ALA A 906 -17.32 12.62 11.97
CA ALA A 906 -16.81 11.89 10.80
C ALA A 906 -17.06 10.37 10.75
N LYS A 907 -17.77 9.77 11.72
CA LYS A 907 -18.02 8.32 11.75
C LYS A 907 -19.47 7.97 12.08
N SER A 908 -20.17 7.31 11.15
CA SER A 908 -21.57 6.84 11.25
C SER A 908 -21.74 5.49 11.98
N GLY A 909 -20.83 5.19 12.92
CA GLY A 909 -20.80 3.97 13.74
C GLY A 909 -21.62 4.06 15.03
N GLU A 910 -21.50 3.05 15.91
CA GLU A 910 -21.98 3.15 17.29
C GLU A 910 -21.06 4.09 18.08
N SER A 911 -21.65 5.00 18.87
CA SER A 911 -20.93 5.96 19.72
C SER A 911 -21.38 5.82 21.17
N ASP A 912 -20.46 6.06 22.10
CA ASP A 912 -20.74 6.11 23.55
C ASP A 912 -21.40 7.43 23.96
N PHE A 913 -21.27 8.47 23.14
CA PHE A 913 -21.81 9.80 23.43
C PHE A 913 -23.33 9.85 23.32
N THR A 914 -23.98 10.50 24.29
CA THR A 914 -25.43 10.71 24.31
C THR A 914 -25.73 12.19 24.50
N SER A 915 -26.93 12.63 24.09
CA SER A 915 -27.38 14.02 24.28
C SER A 915 -27.32 14.46 25.75
N SER A 916 -27.57 13.53 26.69
CA SER A 916 -27.50 13.82 28.13
C SER A 916 -26.12 14.20 28.66
N MET A 917 -25.04 13.98 27.90
CA MET A 917 -23.68 14.33 28.29
C MET A 917 -23.35 15.81 28.03
N PHE A 918 -24.16 16.51 27.24
CA PHE A 918 -23.97 17.91 26.86
C PHE A 918 -25.01 18.77 27.57
N ASP A 919 -24.57 19.77 28.34
CA ASP A 919 -25.48 20.75 28.94
C ASP A 919 -26.01 21.73 27.87
N ASP A 920 -27.13 22.41 28.17
CA ASP A 920 -27.85 23.31 27.25
C ASP A 920 -27.00 24.50 26.74
N ASP A 921 -25.89 24.79 27.42
CA ASP A 921 -24.95 25.86 27.07
C ASP A 921 -23.80 25.38 26.16
N CYS A 922 -23.83 24.12 25.72
CA CYS A 922 -22.92 23.61 24.71
C CYS A 922 -23.42 23.93 23.30
N THR A 923 -22.49 24.25 22.39
CA THR A 923 -22.81 24.46 20.98
C THR A 923 -22.38 23.26 20.16
N LEU A 924 -23.34 22.50 19.63
CA LEU A 924 -23.11 21.34 18.77
C LEU A 924 -23.51 21.71 17.34
N ASP A 925 -22.69 21.35 16.35
CA ASP A 925 -23.09 21.49 14.95
C ASP A 925 -24.15 20.46 14.52
N GLU A 926 -24.77 20.69 13.36
CA GLU A 926 -25.84 19.83 12.83
C GLU A 926 -25.36 18.38 12.63
N GLY A 927 -24.10 18.20 12.21
CA GLY A 927 -23.48 16.89 12.03
C GLY A 927 -23.38 16.10 13.34
N MET A 928 -22.97 16.73 14.44
CA MET A 928 -22.92 16.12 15.77
C MET A 928 -24.31 15.75 16.29
N HIS A 929 -25.29 16.65 16.13
CA HIS A 929 -26.67 16.36 16.52
C HIS A 929 -27.22 15.13 15.79
N LEU A 930 -27.04 15.05 14.48
CA LEU A 930 -27.48 13.91 13.67
C LEU A 930 -26.75 12.62 14.06
N ALA A 931 -25.44 12.67 14.29
CA ALA A 931 -24.66 11.49 14.62
C ALA A 931 -25.03 10.90 16.00
N ILE A 932 -25.20 11.76 17.02
CA ILE A 932 -25.60 11.34 18.37
C ILE A 932 -27.00 10.70 18.34
N ASN A 933 -27.95 11.32 17.63
CA ASN A 933 -29.31 10.81 17.51
C ASN A 933 -29.36 9.48 16.74
N HIS A 934 -28.65 9.39 15.61
CA HIS A 934 -28.60 8.16 14.81
C HIS A 934 -27.92 6.98 15.54
N SER A 935 -26.91 7.25 16.37
CA SER A 935 -26.32 6.24 17.25
C SER A 935 -27.30 5.77 18.34
N ALA A 936 -28.13 6.66 18.88
CA ALA A 936 -29.21 6.31 19.82
C ALA A 936 -30.28 5.42 19.15
N ASP A 937 -30.73 5.78 17.95
CA ASP A 937 -31.72 5.00 17.17
C ASP A 937 -31.20 3.60 16.81
N LYS A 938 -29.91 3.48 16.45
CA LYS A 938 -29.25 2.18 16.21
C LYS A 938 -29.18 1.33 17.48
N LYS A 939 -28.83 1.91 18.63
CA LYS A 939 -28.80 1.23 19.93
C LYS A 939 -30.20 0.73 20.31
N GLU A 940 -31.23 1.55 20.11
CA GLU A 940 -32.62 1.18 20.37
C GLU A 940 -33.11 0.06 19.42
N GLY A 941 -32.79 0.15 18.12
CA GLY A 941 -33.06 -0.91 17.15
C GLY A 941 -32.30 -2.21 17.40
N ARG A 942 -31.10 -2.15 18.00
CA ARG A 942 -30.32 -3.34 18.41
C ARG A 942 -30.95 -4.02 19.62
N ILE A 943 -31.41 -3.26 20.62
CA ILE A 943 -32.15 -3.80 21.77
C ILE A 943 -33.42 -4.54 21.30
N GLU A 944 -34.15 -4.00 20.33
CA GLU A 944 -35.32 -4.67 19.75
C GLU A 944 -34.96 -5.95 18.99
N ARG A 945 -33.88 -5.93 18.19
CA ARG A 945 -33.41 -7.13 17.47
C ARG A 945 -32.99 -8.24 18.42
N ILE A 946 -32.24 -7.92 19.48
CA ILE A 946 -31.82 -8.89 20.50
C ILE A 946 -33.01 -9.43 21.28
N ARG A 947 -33.97 -8.58 21.64
CA ARG A 947 -35.23 -9.01 22.27
C ARG A 947 -36.01 -9.97 21.36
N SER A 948 -36.10 -9.66 20.07
CA SER A 948 -36.71 -10.53 19.06
C SER A 948 -35.98 -11.88 18.98
N ASP A 949 -34.65 -11.89 18.99
CA ASP A 949 -33.83 -13.09 18.90
C ASP A 949 -33.98 -14.00 20.10
N LEU A 950 -33.92 -13.42 21.29
CA LEU A 950 -34.19 -14.12 22.54
C LEU A 950 -35.60 -14.75 22.53
N LYS A 951 -36.60 -14.00 22.08
CA LYS A 951 -37.98 -14.49 21.95
C LYS A 951 -38.09 -15.65 20.95
N ARG A 952 -37.38 -15.60 19.81
CA ARG A 952 -37.39 -16.67 18.79
C ARG A 952 -36.76 -17.96 19.32
N VAL A 953 -35.61 -17.86 20.00
CA VAL A 953 -34.94 -19.03 20.62
C VAL A 953 -35.84 -19.66 21.69
N LEU A 954 -36.37 -18.86 22.61
CA LEU A 954 -37.23 -19.37 23.69
C LEU A 954 -38.54 -19.96 23.15
N LYS A 955 -39.14 -19.37 22.10
CA LYS A 955 -40.32 -19.95 21.42
C LYS A 955 -40.01 -21.29 20.77
N ALA A 956 -38.86 -21.44 20.12
CA ALA A 956 -38.49 -22.71 19.51
C ALA A 956 -38.25 -23.82 20.54
N MET A 957 -37.92 -23.45 21.77
CA MET A 957 -37.76 -24.38 22.90
C MET A 957 -39.05 -24.60 23.70
N ARG A 958 -40.18 -24.02 23.30
CA ARG A 958 -41.44 -24.13 24.03
C ARG A 958 -42.18 -25.41 23.71
N VAL A 959 -42.66 -26.11 24.74
CA VAL A 959 -43.47 -27.33 24.64
C VAL A 959 -44.68 -27.18 25.57
N GLY A 960 -45.83 -26.77 25.01
CA GLY A 960 -47.04 -26.50 25.79
C GLY A 960 -46.86 -25.31 26.76
N PHE A 961 -47.04 -25.56 28.06
CA PHE A 961 -46.86 -24.58 29.14
C PHE A 961 -45.44 -24.55 29.72
N SER A 962 -44.52 -25.38 29.23
CA SER A 962 -43.14 -25.46 29.71
C SER A 962 -42.12 -25.34 28.56
N PHE A 963 -40.84 -25.44 28.90
CA PHE A 963 -39.73 -25.42 27.95
C PHE A 963 -39.05 -26.79 27.91
N GLY A 964 -38.86 -27.32 26.70
CA GLY A 964 -38.20 -28.60 26.48
C GLY A 964 -36.67 -28.48 26.40
N THR A 965 -35.99 -29.62 26.44
CA THR A 965 -34.54 -29.72 26.24
C THR A 965 -34.23 -30.05 24.77
N PHE A 966 -33.41 -29.23 24.11
CA PHE A 966 -33.18 -29.34 22.67
C PHE A 966 -31.70 -29.29 22.31
N SER A 967 -31.31 -30.04 21.27
CA SER A 967 -29.97 -29.91 20.69
C SER A 967 -29.87 -28.66 19.83
N GLN A 968 -28.66 -28.15 19.65
CA GLN A 968 -28.39 -27.00 18.77
C GLN A 968 -29.00 -27.18 17.38
N ASN A 969 -28.87 -28.37 16.77
CA ASN A 969 -29.44 -28.67 15.45
C ASN A 969 -30.96 -28.53 15.43
N ARG A 970 -31.65 -28.90 16.51
CA ARG A 970 -33.12 -28.83 16.60
C ARG A 970 -33.62 -27.40 16.84
N ILE A 971 -32.86 -26.58 17.56
CA ILE A 971 -33.14 -25.13 17.69
C ILE A 971 -32.89 -24.44 16.34
N ASN A 972 -31.81 -24.80 15.64
CA ASN A 972 -31.41 -24.22 14.36
C ASN A 972 -32.42 -24.45 13.23
N GLN A 973 -33.14 -25.57 13.23
CA GLN A 973 -34.17 -25.86 12.22
C GLN A 973 -35.34 -24.85 12.22
N ASN A 974 -35.58 -24.17 13.33
CA ASN A 974 -36.78 -23.35 13.53
C ASN A 974 -36.48 -21.89 13.96
N VAL A 975 -35.21 -21.48 13.99
CA VAL A 975 -34.80 -20.16 14.47
C VAL A 975 -33.88 -19.49 13.47
N THR A 976 -34.29 -18.31 13.00
CA THR A 976 -33.42 -17.38 12.28
C THR A 976 -33.32 -16.10 13.11
N LEU A 977 -32.10 -15.66 13.42
CA LEU A 977 -31.87 -14.48 14.25
C LEU A 977 -32.02 -13.19 13.42
N ALA A 978 -32.85 -12.26 13.88
CA ALA A 978 -33.07 -10.92 13.35
C ALA A 978 -31.84 -10.00 13.49
N SER A 979 -30.94 -10.25 14.45
CA SER A 979 -29.66 -9.54 14.54
C SER A 979 -28.64 -9.95 13.48
N GLY A 980 -28.86 -11.06 12.77
CA GLY A 980 -27.88 -11.64 11.85
C GLY A 980 -26.71 -12.37 12.55
N ALA A 981 -26.72 -12.47 13.88
CA ALA A 981 -25.71 -13.21 14.64
C ALA A 981 -25.73 -14.72 14.34
N LYS A 982 -24.59 -15.39 14.51
CA LYS A 982 -24.53 -16.86 14.45
C LYS A 982 -25.23 -17.44 15.67
N LEU A 983 -26.18 -18.35 15.44
CA LEU A 983 -27.00 -18.95 16.50
C LEU A 983 -26.16 -19.65 17.58
N GLU A 984 -25.07 -20.31 17.21
CA GLU A 984 -24.15 -20.96 18.15
C GLU A 984 -23.53 -19.97 19.15
N THR A 985 -23.02 -18.85 18.65
CA THR A 985 -22.44 -17.79 19.48
C THR A 985 -23.50 -17.20 20.40
N PHE A 986 -24.71 -16.99 19.87
CA PHE A 986 -25.83 -16.44 20.65
C PHE A 986 -26.27 -17.40 21.76
N LEU A 987 -26.39 -18.70 21.50
CA LEU A 987 -26.73 -19.71 22.53
C LEU A 987 -25.68 -19.76 23.64
N SER A 988 -24.39 -19.65 23.30
CA SER A 988 -23.30 -19.56 24.29
C SER A 988 -23.45 -18.33 25.18
N GLN A 989 -23.75 -17.17 24.59
CA GLN A 989 -24.00 -15.94 25.36
C GLN A 989 -25.23 -16.05 26.28
N LEU A 990 -26.29 -16.74 25.86
CA LEU A 990 -27.45 -17.01 26.72
C LEU A 990 -27.13 -17.94 27.90
N CYS A 991 -26.17 -18.85 27.74
CA CYS A 991 -25.65 -19.65 28.85
C CYS A 991 -24.85 -18.77 29.83
N THR A 992 -24.00 -17.87 29.33
CA THR A 992 -23.25 -16.92 30.16
C THR A 992 -24.19 -15.97 30.93
N ALA A 993 -25.25 -15.49 30.28
CA ALA A 993 -26.30 -14.67 30.89
C ALA A 993 -27.27 -15.49 31.78
N ASN A 994 -26.99 -16.77 31.99
CA ASN A 994 -27.73 -17.69 32.85
C ASN A 994 -29.21 -17.90 32.46
N ILE A 995 -29.56 -17.62 31.21
CA ILE A 995 -30.90 -17.83 30.65
C ILE A 995 -31.09 -19.27 30.17
N LEU A 996 -30.03 -19.85 29.58
CA LEU A 996 -29.97 -21.26 29.20
C LEU A 996 -28.94 -22.01 30.06
N ILE A 997 -29.17 -23.31 30.21
CA ILE A 997 -28.22 -24.26 30.81
C ILE A 997 -27.86 -25.25 29.71
N PHE A 998 -26.56 -25.45 29.48
CA PHE A 998 -26.07 -26.47 28.57
C PHE A 998 -25.62 -27.70 29.36
N ASP A 999 -26.23 -28.85 29.09
CA ASP A 999 -25.81 -30.12 29.69
C ASP A 999 -24.74 -30.78 28.82
N HIS A 1000 -23.49 -30.75 29.29
CA HIS A 1000 -22.33 -31.35 28.62
C HIS A 1000 -22.41 -32.87 28.45
N LYS A 1001 -23.24 -33.59 29.23
CA LYS A 1001 -23.39 -35.05 29.10
C LYS A 1001 -24.33 -35.44 27.98
N THR A 1002 -25.37 -34.63 27.75
CA THR A 1002 -26.42 -34.93 26.75
C THR A 1002 -26.33 -34.04 25.51
N SER A 1003 -25.48 -33.01 25.53
CA SER A 1003 -25.34 -31.98 24.48
C SER A 1003 -26.66 -31.27 24.16
N LEU A 1004 -27.48 -31.01 25.19
CA LEU A 1004 -28.77 -30.35 25.09
C LEU A 1004 -28.79 -29.03 25.85
N TYR A 1005 -29.52 -28.06 25.31
CA TYR A 1005 -29.84 -26.79 25.97
C TYR A 1005 -31.19 -26.89 26.68
N GLN A 1006 -31.28 -26.31 27.87
CA GLN A 1006 -32.50 -26.18 28.66
C GLN A 1006 -32.68 -24.72 29.09
N VAL A 1007 -33.92 -24.23 29.12
CA VAL A 1007 -34.21 -22.92 29.75
C VAL A 1007 -34.04 -23.06 31.26
N ASN A 1008 -33.23 -22.19 31.85
CA ASN A 1008 -32.93 -22.22 33.27
C ASN A 1008 -34.24 -22.13 34.09
N PRO A 1009 -34.52 -23.07 35.02
CA PRO A 1009 -35.75 -23.10 35.81
C PRO A 1009 -36.10 -21.78 36.49
N THR A 1010 -35.11 -20.99 36.91
CA THR A 1010 -35.34 -19.71 37.61
C THR A 1010 -35.86 -18.60 36.70
N VAL A 1011 -35.77 -18.75 35.38
CA VAL A 1011 -36.24 -17.76 34.39
C VAL A 1011 -37.42 -18.24 33.55
N GLN A 1012 -37.98 -19.42 33.80
CA GLN A 1012 -39.05 -19.96 32.96
C GLN A 1012 -40.29 -19.08 32.95
N ASP A 1013 -40.69 -18.51 34.08
CA ASP A 1013 -41.83 -17.59 34.16
C ASP A 1013 -41.56 -16.30 33.35
N HIS A 1014 -40.35 -15.75 33.43
CA HIS A 1014 -39.95 -14.58 32.64
C HIS A 1014 -39.92 -14.91 31.14
N ALA A 1015 -39.39 -16.08 30.77
CA ALA A 1015 -39.31 -16.56 29.39
C ALA A 1015 -40.71 -16.77 28.80
N TYR A 1016 -41.62 -17.31 29.60
CA TYR A 1016 -43.02 -17.51 29.22
C TYR A 1016 -43.69 -16.17 28.87
N VAL A 1017 -43.53 -15.15 29.73
CA VAL A 1017 -44.08 -13.80 29.52
C VAL A 1017 -43.52 -13.17 28.24
N LEU A 1018 -42.21 -13.30 27.98
CA LEU A 1018 -41.63 -12.80 26.73
C LEU A 1018 -42.19 -13.52 25.49
N CYS A 1019 -42.45 -14.83 25.59
CA CYS A 1019 -43.01 -15.61 24.49
C CYS A 1019 -44.49 -15.25 24.19
N GLU A 1020 -45.34 -15.14 25.21
CA GLU A 1020 -46.79 -14.89 25.05
C GLU A 1020 -47.13 -13.42 24.93
N GLU A 1021 -46.74 -12.62 25.92
CA GLU A 1021 -47.11 -11.21 26.02
C GLU A 1021 -46.16 -10.32 25.21
N GLY A 1022 -44.98 -10.84 24.85
CA GLY A 1022 -43.96 -10.05 24.13
C GLY A 1022 -43.20 -9.06 25.01
N HIS A 1023 -43.52 -8.99 26.31
CA HIS A 1023 -42.85 -8.12 27.26
C HIS A 1023 -41.72 -8.86 27.98
N ALA A 1024 -40.54 -8.24 28.07
CA ALA A 1024 -39.43 -8.75 28.88
C ALA A 1024 -39.63 -8.37 30.35
N ARG A 1025 -39.37 -9.30 31.29
CA ARG A 1025 -39.39 -9.04 32.74
C ARG A 1025 -38.23 -9.72 33.46
N GLY A 1026 -37.86 -9.19 34.63
CA GLY A 1026 -36.86 -9.78 35.51
C GLY A 1026 -35.50 -9.98 34.84
N GLN A 1027 -34.89 -11.15 35.05
CA GLN A 1027 -33.55 -11.50 34.53
C GLN A 1027 -33.43 -11.42 33.00
N ILE A 1028 -34.53 -11.53 32.26
CA ILE A 1028 -34.53 -11.37 30.80
C ILE A 1028 -34.25 -9.92 30.39
N VAL A 1029 -34.70 -8.92 31.17
CA VAL A 1029 -34.42 -7.50 30.88
C VAL A 1029 -32.93 -7.22 31.08
N SER A 1030 -32.32 -7.77 32.14
CA SER A 1030 -30.88 -7.64 32.38
C SER A 1030 -30.06 -8.32 31.29
N ALA A 1031 -30.45 -9.53 30.87
CA ALA A 1031 -29.79 -10.23 29.77
C ALA A 1031 -29.89 -9.47 28.44
N ILE A 1032 -31.06 -8.89 28.10
CA ILE A 1032 -31.19 -8.06 26.88
C ILE A 1032 -30.23 -6.87 26.94
N ARG A 1033 -30.06 -6.23 28.11
CA ARG A 1033 -29.15 -5.10 28.28
C ARG A 1033 -27.68 -5.52 28.12
N GLU A 1034 -27.26 -6.58 28.81
CA GLU A 1034 -25.89 -7.13 28.72
C GLU A 1034 -25.52 -7.62 27.32
N LEU A 1035 -26.48 -8.18 26.58
CA LEU A 1035 -26.26 -8.61 25.20
C LEU A 1035 -26.27 -7.44 24.20
N SER A 1036 -26.82 -6.29 24.60
CA SER A 1036 -26.95 -5.08 23.77
C SER A 1036 -25.80 -4.08 23.91
N THR A 1037 -25.09 -4.13 25.04
CA THR A 1037 -23.78 -3.49 25.25
C THR A 1037 -22.70 -4.28 24.53
#